data_AF-A0A410WZ08-F1
#
_entry.id   AF-A0A410WZ08-F1
#
_cell.length_a   1.000
_cell.length_b   1.000
_cell.length_c   1.000
_cell.angle_alpha   90.00
_cell.angle_beta   90.00
_cell.angle_gamma   90.00
#
_symmetry.space_group_name_H-M   'P 1'
#
loop_
_entity.id
_entity.type
_entity.pdbx_description
1 polymer ?
#
loop_
_entity_poly.entity_id
_entity_poly.type
_entity_poly.pdbx_seq_one_letter_code
_entity_poly.pdbx_strand_id
1 'polypeptide(L)'
;MNSFGIKCERLLELRNNETFTAHIPPLYPIDPKPAVEFLEQYSGTEEELPGQMARYIEQREPSRFDQIREVCGDLPWIVRSSGEEDLNETTNAGAYLSLVCEHRDNFYDVLAQVMLSGSTEHARNQNRRFVNRNLHDHEPIPVFVQPLVQSEHAGLHVPHDATPYVRGEDLQTIIGLLKNLHSTMPDYALDCEWVGDSDFGTISMTSLTELAGGNLTGQIAFGFDLFSTQHVKANNSVRYLLPGDELNLWQGHSFQEVNMQSLFLVQTRPAKNYRLFQPVYELSDSSQKKLEKDCALCLDAKEFISQGGKPFFGKFIKAVTLNEAWNAYLQYTSKDVKEDIAAILVEFGTRTEHAGIMFNQVGIPVIRIEIALIPESMNYIVLDPFSLQCRLYSHNKEAKALEYGTREIIPLPDNCILVQDREEKKQPEAMVVTADEYFNELLNKPFFSEKTRQHLAANSAYPDYSFIFHGKDGVRSPSYYANAADRLTGETAPAFLESREWPEASAKYFLALFHAKNLLKDRNIAAYFERQAEDSGGSKETLVYWKVLRIHPLLAKCSSGDRETLLERVRAEMNANSAVIELRLDVLFLFEQYLDALCIYSKPEEEELIQSFIGILSSVKDEDLPIVLDLARNGIFNAGHLCQFLKHATENRQLFDLYRNYSLVSKEFAVIPYDLSVIGRFPYFNEVFVELNNEMNKYASLGELSSSIFHTVVETYDKSAKEILLSVIDDGSPSYYEAYTRLLTEWLGLIRQFDKNEKVIQTFLEWIEIQQDRQAEIEDYFLEEIHWKTRIEEAEAGNAENLSLTNLHQLHNVLHQWSLHLVPASSGAHMPLFVKEMVAFAQSFSEQENRLLRMQKDFFEIELAMCTHKAGFMFYKHSVSVEFSEPPSVHDDEIARLSAFASFMHKCNDWFEAYRFRTHYEKVAGTWTCYMTVKSSEDGALKQSDYKTIFHIIRFVLDSSYDFSHNPLSAVEDLSAQFDEPEWKDIFGKLVNYRVRFDDEGQFINLKLFAMSTFFTYLCLSPSLRNRLLSLYREGFDRMVGELAVLEDGMARADHYSEWLEHYEAATYIALFLAAIYPLETVGKLESLYERQLTYDIVSRNLLKHKDAAGKVIETLPSWDKALQSSVTDKLLHYCPAKYLKSVSSVNDVAKELSKRGKSFKRAKQVLLNAYADSLEPDMLQPFIDDLQYVPYAVTEAQNQRLDKCLTDPGKKRYDIQKEILYI
;
A
#
# COMPACT_ATOMS: atom_id res chain seq x y z
N MET A 1 -2.77 13.07 52.64
CA MET A 1 -2.16 11.77 52.31
C MET A 1 -1.25 12.01 51.13
N ASN A 2 0.04 11.69 51.24
CA ASN A 2 0.96 11.75 50.09
C ASN A 2 0.61 10.53 49.22
N SER A 3 -0.22 10.69 48.19
CA SER A 3 -0.51 9.60 47.26
C SER A 3 0.70 9.44 46.35
N PHE A 4 1.44 8.33 46.47
CA PHE A 4 2.54 7.99 45.55
C PHE A 4 2.01 7.46 44.21
N GLY A 5 0.70 7.56 43.99
CA GLY A 5 0.01 7.10 42.81
C GLY A 5 -0.29 5.61 42.87
N ILE A 6 -1.33 5.20 42.14
CA ILE A 6 -1.96 3.88 42.25
C ILE A 6 -1.01 2.73 41.88
N LYS A 7 -0.10 2.95 40.92
CA LYS A 7 0.84 1.91 40.44
C LYS A 7 1.88 1.60 41.53
N CYS A 8 2.49 2.63 42.11
CA CYS A 8 3.49 2.48 43.17
C CYS A 8 2.89 1.88 44.45
N GLU A 9 1.72 2.38 44.88
CA GLU A 9 1.07 1.92 46.12
C GLU A 9 0.70 0.44 46.07
N ARG A 10 0.19 -0.05 44.93
CA ARG A 10 -0.13 -1.47 44.74
C ARG A 10 1.10 -2.36 44.78
N LEU A 11 2.20 -1.95 44.14
CA LEU A 11 3.44 -2.72 44.18
C LEU A 11 4.02 -2.76 45.60
N LEU A 12 3.93 -1.66 46.36
CA LEU A 12 4.33 -1.62 47.77
C LEU A 12 3.46 -2.55 48.63
N GLU A 13 2.14 -2.61 48.38
CA GLU A 13 1.23 -3.53 49.05
C GLU A 13 1.60 -4.99 48.75
N LEU A 14 1.78 -5.34 47.46
CA LEU A 14 2.13 -6.69 47.03
C LEU A 14 3.51 -7.14 47.50
N ARG A 15 4.48 -6.23 47.61
CA ARG A 15 5.81 -6.56 48.13
C ARG A 15 5.75 -7.09 49.57
N ASN A 16 4.75 -6.68 50.35
CA ASN A 16 4.52 -7.16 51.72
C ASN A 16 3.71 -8.47 51.79
N ASN A 17 3.25 -9.01 50.65
CA ASN A 17 2.56 -10.29 50.56
C ASN A 17 3.58 -11.43 50.30
N GLU A 18 3.58 -12.46 51.15
CA GLU A 18 4.51 -13.61 51.05
C GLU A 18 4.52 -14.28 49.66
N THR A 19 3.40 -14.25 48.94
CA THR A 19 3.28 -14.81 47.59
C THR A 19 4.03 -13.99 46.54
N PHE A 20 4.10 -12.66 46.71
CA PHE A 20 4.61 -11.74 45.70
C PHE A 20 5.97 -11.12 46.06
N THR A 21 6.43 -11.23 47.31
CA THR A 21 7.72 -10.63 47.73
C THR A 21 8.89 -11.03 46.83
N ALA A 22 8.93 -12.27 46.33
CA ALA A 22 9.97 -12.75 45.41
C ALA A 22 9.78 -12.32 43.95
N HIS A 23 8.59 -11.79 43.61
CA HIS A 23 8.19 -11.40 42.25
C HIS A 23 8.08 -9.88 42.07
N ILE A 24 8.39 -9.07 43.08
CA ILE A 24 8.37 -7.60 42.97
C ILE A 24 9.81 -7.10 43.05
N PRO A 25 10.36 -6.46 42.00
CA PRO A 25 11.70 -5.90 42.09
C PRO A 25 11.71 -4.74 43.11
N PRO A 26 12.87 -4.42 43.70
CA PRO A 26 12.99 -3.28 44.61
C PRO A 26 12.43 -2.01 43.97
N LEU A 27 11.68 -1.21 44.73
CA LEU A 27 11.14 0.06 44.24
C LEU A 27 11.33 1.18 45.27
N TYR A 28 11.56 2.39 44.76
CA TYR A 28 11.73 3.61 45.53
C TYR A 28 10.69 4.67 45.11
N PRO A 29 9.74 5.04 45.97
CA PRO A 29 8.77 6.09 45.65
C PRO A 29 9.40 7.49 45.71
N ILE A 30 9.01 8.38 44.80
CA ILE A 30 9.44 9.79 44.79
C ILE A 30 8.30 10.68 45.28
N ASP A 31 8.58 11.57 46.24
CA ASP A 31 7.59 12.55 46.73
C ASP A 31 7.40 13.64 45.66
N PRO A 32 6.18 13.91 45.17
CA PRO A 32 5.94 14.94 44.17
C PRO A 32 6.05 16.38 44.72
N LYS A 33 6.07 16.60 46.04
CA LYS A 33 6.08 17.95 46.65
C LYS A 33 7.15 18.90 46.10
N PRO A 34 8.42 18.51 45.93
CA PRO A 34 9.44 19.41 45.37
C PRO A 34 9.07 19.92 43.97
N ALA A 35 8.46 19.09 43.14
CA ALA A 35 8.01 19.47 41.80
C ALA A 35 6.78 20.40 41.87
N VAL A 36 5.83 20.14 42.77
CA VAL A 36 4.68 21.03 43.00
C VAL A 36 5.14 22.42 43.42
N GLU A 37 6.05 22.50 44.39
CA GLU A 37 6.57 23.78 44.89
C GLU A 37 7.36 24.56 43.83
N PHE A 38 8.06 23.85 42.93
CA PHE A 38 8.71 24.48 41.77
C PHE A 38 7.69 25.07 40.80
N LEU A 39 6.65 24.31 40.45
CA LEU A 39 5.62 24.73 39.50
C LEU A 39 4.79 25.91 40.01
N GLU A 40 4.54 26.01 41.32
CA GLU A 40 3.90 27.18 41.96
C GLU A 40 4.72 28.48 41.83
N GLN A 41 6.04 28.37 41.64
CA GLN A 41 6.98 29.49 41.61
C GLN A 41 7.54 29.77 40.20
N TYR A 42 7.20 28.92 39.23
CA TYR A 42 7.76 28.96 37.90
C TYR A 42 7.13 30.08 37.06
N SER A 43 7.97 30.88 36.39
CA SER A 43 7.54 31.97 35.50
C SER A 43 8.30 31.99 34.16
N GLY A 44 8.94 30.88 33.78
CA GLY A 44 9.69 30.73 32.54
C GLY A 44 8.84 30.20 31.38
N THR A 45 9.48 29.83 30.26
CA THR A 45 8.81 29.25 29.09
C THR A 45 8.64 27.73 29.21
N GLU A 46 7.63 27.16 28.56
CA GLU A 46 7.37 25.71 28.65
C GLU A 46 8.55 24.85 28.18
N GLU A 47 9.35 25.34 27.22
CA GLU A 47 10.55 24.66 26.70
C GLU A 47 11.67 24.53 27.75
N GLU A 48 11.79 25.52 28.64
CA GLU A 48 12.80 25.53 29.70
C GLU A 48 12.36 24.72 30.94
N LEU A 49 11.09 24.36 31.03
CA LEU A 49 10.46 23.79 32.22
C LEU A 49 11.13 22.49 32.71
N PRO A 50 11.39 21.47 31.87
CA PRO A 50 12.00 20.22 32.34
C PRO A 50 13.42 20.41 32.89
N GLY A 51 14.25 21.17 32.18
CA GLY A 51 15.63 21.42 32.59
C GLY A 51 15.76 22.30 33.82
N GLN A 52 14.86 23.28 34.00
CA GLN A 52 14.83 24.09 35.22
C GLN A 52 14.30 23.29 36.42
N MET A 53 13.29 22.43 36.22
CA MET A 53 12.79 21.55 37.27
C MET A 53 13.83 20.52 37.72
N ALA A 54 14.55 19.91 36.77
CA ALA A 54 15.63 18.98 37.06
C ALA A 54 16.70 19.60 37.98
N ARG A 55 17.20 20.79 37.62
CA ARG A 55 18.17 21.54 38.44
C ARG A 55 17.62 21.92 39.81
N TYR A 56 16.34 22.29 39.89
CA TYR A 56 15.70 22.62 41.16
C TYR A 56 15.63 21.41 42.10
N ILE A 57 15.18 20.27 41.59
CA ILE A 57 15.09 19.02 42.36
C ILE A 57 16.49 18.57 42.79
N GLU A 58 17.48 18.63 41.90
CA GLU A 58 18.88 18.29 42.22
C GLU A 58 19.45 19.14 43.36
N GLN A 59 19.24 20.46 43.32
CA GLN A 59 19.74 21.37 44.37
C GLN A 59 19.05 21.16 45.72
N ARG A 60 17.75 20.84 45.68
CA ARG A 60 16.93 20.64 46.87
C ARG A 60 17.16 19.28 47.52
N GLU A 61 17.44 18.25 46.72
CA GLU A 61 17.57 16.87 47.16
C GLU A 61 18.84 16.18 46.62
N PRO A 62 20.05 16.72 46.87
CA PRO A 62 21.28 16.26 46.22
C PRO A 62 21.66 14.80 46.52
N SER A 63 21.18 14.24 47.64
CA SER A 63 21.43 12.85 48.05
C SER A 63 20.41 11.85 47.49
N ARG A 64 19.40 12.29 46.71
CA ARG A 64 18.32 11.44 46.21
C ARG A 64 18.83 10.26 45.39
N PHE A 65 19.82 10.49 44.53
CA PHE A 65 20.45 9.45 43.73
C PHE A 65 21.06 8.33 44.61
N ASP A 66 21.82 8.71 45.64
CA ASP A 66 22.49 7.72 46.51
C ASP A 66 21.48 6.93 47.34
N GLN A 67 20.38 7.55 47.77
CA GLN A 67 19.27 6.87 48.47
C GLN A 67 18.56 5.84 47.59
N ILE A 68 18.34 6.16 46.31
CA ILE A 68 17.74 5.22 45.36
C ILE A 68 18.68 4.06 45.11
N ARG A 69 19.99 4.31 44.98
CA ARG A 69 21.00 3.26 44.82
C ARG A 69 21.05 2.30 46.00
N GLU A 70 20.87 2.78 47.23
CA GLU A 70 20.79 1.90 48.42
C GLU A 70 19.61 0.92 48.37
N VAL A 71 18.52 1.27 47.70
CA VAL A 71 17.30 0.45 47.61
C VAL A 71 17.24 -0.37 46.33
N CYS A 72 17.55 0.25 45.18
CA CYS A 72 17.39 -0.32 43.85
C CYS A 72 18.68 -0.94 43.30
N GLY A 73 19.82 -0.79 43.98
CA GLY A 73 21.11 -1.24 43.47
C GLY A 73 21.71 -0.26 42.46
N ASP A 74 22.77 -0.67 41.77
CA ASP A 74 23.43 0.15 40.75
C ASP A 74 22.56 0.30 39.47
N LEU A 75 22.87 1.30 38.64
CA LEU A 75 22.26 1.51 37.32
C LEU A 75 22.47 0.29 36.41
N PRO A 76 21.61 0.04 35.39
CA PRO A 76 20.52 0.90 34.91
C PRO A 76 19.21 0.80 35.73
N TRP A 77 18.49 1.92 35.82
CA TRP A 77 17.17 2.00 36.46
C TRP A 77 16.09 2.35 35.44
N ILE A 78 14.83 2.12 35.81
CA ILE A 78 13.66 2.66 35.10
C ILE A 78 12.89 3.60 36.02
N VAL A 79 12.63 4.82 35.53
CA VAL A 79 11.80 5.83 36.20
C VAL A 79 10.40 5.74 35.61
N ARG A 80 9.42 5.36 36.43
CA ARG A 80 8.05 5.09 36.01
C ARG A 80 7.09 6.14 36.55
N SER A 81 6.17 6.59 35.70
CA SER A 81 4.99 7.33 36.14
C SER A 81 4.04 6.45 36.93
N SER A 82 3.35 7.05 37.91
CA SER A 82 2.40 6.42 38.82
C SER A 82 1.02 7.10 38.79
N GLY A 83 0.75 7.90 37.75
CA GLY A 83 -0.49 8.66 37.62
C GLY A 83 -1.74 7.82 37.35
N GLU A 84 -2.91 8.41 37.58
CA GLU A 84 -4.22 7.80 37.27
C GLU A 84 -4.71 8.20 35.88
N GLU A 85 -4.44 7.33 34.90
CA GLU A 85 -4.59 7.61 33.46
C GLU A 85 -6.02 7.34 32.93
N ASP A 86 -6.85 6.67 33.75
CA ASP A 86 -8.11 6.02 33.35
C ASP A 86 -9.31 6.45 34.22
N LEU A 87 -9.34 7.68 34.73
CA LEU A 87 -10.53 8.25 35.37
C LEU A 87 -11.33 9.10 34.37
N ASN A 88 -12.65 9.15 34.57
CA ASN A 88 -13.53 10.10 33.86
C ASN A 88 -13.13 11.57 34.08
N GLU A 89 -12.35 11.85 35.13
CA GLU A 89 -11.90 13.18 35.53
C GLU A 89 -10.46 13.51 35.09
N THR A 90 -9.69 12.53 34.59
CA THR A 90 -8.28 12.65 34.16
C THR A 90 -7.95 11.71 32.98
N THR A 91 -8.79 11.70 31.94
CA THR A 91 -8.63 10.80 30.79
C THR A 91 -7.48 11.29 29.88
N ASN A 92 -6.29 10.70 30.03
CA ASN A 92 -5.08 11.17 29.36
C ASN A 92 -4.09 10.04 29.04
N ALA A 93 -4.58 8.98 28.39
CA ALA A 93 -3.71 7.89 27.99
C ALA A 93 -2.66 8.38 26.96
N GLY A 94 -1.41 7.94 27.10
CA GLY A 94 -0.30 8.40 26.26
C GLY A 94 0.54 9.57 26.81
N ALA A 95 0.15 10.17 27.94
CA ALA A 95 0.87 11.26 28.58
C ALA A 95 1.62 10.84 29.87
N TYR A 96 1.92 9.55 30.02
CA TYR A 96 2.52 8.97 31.22
C TYR A 96 3.76 8.16 30.83
N LEU A 97 4.91 8.82 30.80
CA LEU A 97 6.16 8.21 30.34
C LEU A 97 6.73 7.21 31.35
N SER A 98 7.53 6.25 30.86
CA SER A 98 8.47 5.47 31.65
C SER A 98 9.81 5.46 30.90
N LEU A 99 10.87 5.94 31.54
CA LEU A 99 12.17 6.17 30.87
C LEU A 99 13.30 5.41 31.58
N VAL A 100 14.21 4.84 30.79
CA VAL A 100 15.41 4.16 31.31
C VAL A 100 16.48 5.20 31.62
N CYS A 101 17.06 5.09 32.81
CA CYS A 101 18.20 5.89 33.28
C CYS A 101 19.44 5.01 33.27
N GLU A 102 20.32 5.19 32.27
CA GLU A 102 21.55 4.40 32.12
C GLU A 102 22.76 5.03 32.82
N HIS A 103 22.71 6.33 33.08
CA HIS A 103 23.85 7.10 33.60
C HIS A 103 23.43 7.93 34.81
N ARG A 104 24.40 8.34 35.63
CA ARG A 104 24.14 9.20 36.79
C ARG A 104 23.78 10.62 36.36
N ASP A 105 24.47 11.12 35.34
CA ASP A 105 24.45 12.55 34.97
C ASP A 105 23.10 13.01 34.41
N ASN A 106 22.25 12.10 33.94
CA ASN A 106 20.93 12.42 33.39
C ASN A 106 19.76 12.06 34.32
N PHE A 107 20.02 11.60 35.55
CA PHE A 107 18.97 11.11 36.44
C PHE A 107 17.87 12.15 36.71
N TYR A 108 18.24 13.37 37.07
CA TYR A 108 17.27 14.42 37.40
C TYR A 108 16.51 14.92 36.16
N ASP A 109 17.16 14.91 34.99
CA ASP A 109 16.51 15.25 33.72
C ASP A 109 15.45 14.19 33.36
N VAL A 110 15.79 12.91 33.47
CA VAL A 110 14.86 11.79 33.26
C VAL A 110 13.71 11.87 34.26
N LEU A 111 14.00 12.14 35.54
CA LEU A 111 12.98 12.29 36.58
C LEU A 111 12.00 13.43 36.26
N ALA A 112 12.53 14.59 35.84
CA ALA A 112 11.72 15.75 35.50
C ALA A 112 10.84 15.50 34.27
N GLN A 113 11.38 14.85 33.23
CA GLN A 113 10.64 14.49 32.02
C GLN A 113 9.45 13.56 32.34
N VAL A 114 9.65 12.55 33.19
CA VAL A 114 8.56 11.63 33.56
C VAL A 114 7.48 12.36 34.38
N MET A 115 7.87 13.20 35.34
CA MET A 115 6.93 13.99 36.15
C MET A 115 6.09 14.98 35.31
N LEU A 116 6.65 15.53 34.23
CA LEU A 116 6.00 16.52 33.36
C LEU A 116 5.28 15.92 32.15
N SER A 117 5.28 14.60 31.99
CA SER A 117 4.71 13.93 30.81
C SER A 117 3.22 14.27 30.55
N GLY A 118 2.47 14.63 31.59
CA GLY A 118 1.08 15.09 31.53
C GLY A 118 0.87 16.53 31.05
N SER A 119 1.95 17.31 30.93
CA SER A 119 1.92 18.74 30.57
C SER A 119 2.19 19.00 29.07
N THR A 120 2.33 17.97 28.25
CA THR A 120 2.49 18.13 26.80
C THR A 120 1.26 18.80 26.16
N GLU A 121 1.42 19.44 25.00
CA GLU A 121 0.30 20.07 24.30
C GLU A 121 -0.81 19.07 23.93
N HIS A 122 -0.42 17.88 23.47
CA HIS A 122 -1.34 16.78 23.17
C HIS A 122 -2.18 16.40 24.39
N ALA A 123 -1.53 16.15 25.54
CA ALA A 123 -2.17 15.83 26.81
C ALA A 123 -3.15 16.92 27.28
N ARG A 124 -2.78 18.19 27.10
CA ARG A 124 -3.63 19.33 27.47
C ARG A 124 -4.86 19.45 26.57
N ASN A 125 -4.69 19.26 25.27
CA ASN A 125 -5.79 19.31 24.31
C ASN A 125 -6.80 18.18 24.54
N GLN A 126 -6.34 16.99 24.93
CA GLN A 126 -7.21 15.89 25.34
C GLN A 126 -7.98 16.23 26.63
N ASN A 127 -7.29 16.65 27.69
CA ASN A 127 -7.93 16.99 28.96
C ASN A 127 -8.95 18.14 28.84
N ARG A 128 -8.65 19.19 28.05
CA ARG A 128 -9.58 20.33 27.81
C ARG A 128 -10.91 19.90 27.19
N ARG A 129 -10.92 18.79 26.45
CA ARG A 129 -12.09 18.32 25.69
C ARG A 129 -12.95 17.31 26.45
N PHE A 130 -12.37 16.57 27.41
CA PHE A 130 -13.09 15.57 28.21
C PHE A 130 -13.45 16.05 29.61
N VAL A 131 -12.61 16.90 30.21
CA VAL A 131 -12.76 17.37 31.58
C VAL A 131 -13.03 18.87 31.49
N ASN A 132 -14.25 19.29 31.84
CA ASN A 132 -14.70 20.69 31.76
C ASN A 132 -14.00 21.56 32.83
N ARG A 133 -12.67 21.68 32.74
CA ARG A 133 -11.78 22.43 33.62
C ARG A 133 -10.95 23.40 32.79
N ASN A 134 -10.82 24.63 33.31
CA ASN A 134 -9.82 25.57 32.82
C ASN A 134 -8.43 25.03 33.18
N LEU A 135 -7.78 24.34 32.24
CA LEU A 135 -6.44 23.76 32.43
C LEU A 135 -5.36 24.84 32.36
N HIS A 136 -5.11 25.47 33.50
CA HIS A 136 -3.86 26.17 33.82
C HIS A 136 -3.03 25.43 34.89
N ASP A 137 -3.41 24.23 35.33
CA ASP A 137 -2.76 23.57 36.46
C ASP A 137 -1.74 22.52 35.97
N HIS A 138 -0.45 22.90 36.07
CA HIS A 138 0.69 22.00 35.94
C HIS A 138 0.76 21.09 37.19
N GLU A 139 -0.03 20.01 37.26
CA GLU A 139 0.15 19.03 38.33
C GLU A 139 1.23 18.01 37.94
N PRO A 140 2.33 17.88 38.70
CA PRO A 140 3.36 16.90 38.40
C PRO A 140 2.83 15.50 38.69
N ILE A 141 3.12 14.57 37.77
CA ILE A 141 2.73 13.17 37.90
C ILE A 141 3.58 12.51 38.99
N PRO A 142 2.99 11.75 39.93
CA PRO A 142 3.75 10.95 40.89
C PRO A 142 4.62 9.91 40.17
N VAL A 143 5.84 9.66 40.66
CA VAL A 143 6.80 8.73 40.02
C VAL A 143 7.47 7.81 41.03
N PHE A 144 7.99 6.68 40.56
CA PHE A 144 8.81 5.75 41.35
C PHE A 144 9.92 5.15 40.49
N VAL A 145 10.97 4.66 41.14
CA VAL A 145 12.16 4.09 40.49
C VAL A 145 12.27 2.61 40.81
N GLN A 146 12.63 1.79 39.81
CA GLN A 146 12.94 0.37 39.94
C GLN A 146 14.26 0.04 39.23
N PRO A 147 14.98 -1.03 39.62
CA PRO A 147 16.06 -1.56 38.78
C PRO A 147 15.47 -2.03 37.46
N LEU A 148 16.24 -1.85 36.38
CA LEU A 148 15.89 -2.45 35.10
C LEU A 148 16.14 -3.95 35.17
N VAL A 149 15.08 -4.76 35.08
CA VAL A 149 15.19 -6.22 35.07
C VAL A 149 15.82 -6.66 33.74
N GLN A 150 17.00 -7.27 33.80
CA GLN A 150 17.73 -7.80 32.65
C GLN A 150 18.08 -9.27 32.90
N SER A 151 18.08 -10.08 31.84
CA SER A 151 18.54 -11.47 31.92
C SER A 151 20.03 -11.54 32.28
N GLU A 152 20.40 -12.50 33.13
CA GLU A 152 21.80 -12.75 33.52
C GLU A 152 22.59 -13.52 32.43
N HIS A 153 21.95 -13.92 31.33
CA HIS A 153 22.54 -14.74 30.28
C HIS A 153 22.44 -14.07 28.91
N ALA A 154 23.47 -14.25 28.08
CA ALA A 154 23.35 -13.98 26.65
C ALA A 154 22.38 -15.02 26.08
N GLY A 155 21.14 -14.61 25.80
CA GLY A 155 20.08 -15.49 25.32
C GLY A 155 20.50 -16.30 24.09
N LEU A 156 19.93 -17.49 23.93
CA LEU A 156 20.08 -18.28 22.71
C LEU A 156 19.53 -17.51 21.50
N HIS A 157 20.04 -17.82 20.30
CA HIS A 157 19.57 -17.19 19.06
C HIS A 157 18.09 -17.53 18.82
N VAL A 158 17.23 -16.51 18.77
CA VAL A 158 15.81 -16.62 18.41
C VAL A 158 15.66 -16.51 16.89
N PRO A 159 14.91 -17.39 16.21
CA PRO A 159 14.55 -17.19 14.80
C PRO A 159 13.85 -15.83 14.60
N HIS A 160 14.24 -15.09 13.56
CA HIS A 160 13.85 -13.68 13.34
C HIS A 160 12.34 -13.37 13.40
N ASP A 161 11.47 -14.36 13.16
CA ASP A 161 10.00 -14.20 13.16
C ASP A 161 9.30 -15.02 14.26
N ALA A 162 10.07 -15.67 15.13
CA ALA A 162 9.51 -16.46 16.21
C ALA A 162 9.06 -15.58 17.38
N THR A 163 7.97 -16.00 18.01
CA THR A 163 7.38 -15.38 19.19
C THR A 163 7.42 -16.35 20.37
N PRO A 164 7.52 -15.87 21.63
CA PRO A 164 7.66 -16.78 22.76
C PRO A 164 6.45 -17.69 22.92
N TYR A 165 6.66 -18.95 23.24
CA TYR A 165 5.64 -19.91 23.63
C TYR A 165 5.99 -20.48 24.99
N VAL A 166 5.21 -20.10 25.99
CA VAL A 166 5.41 -20.54 27.37
C VAL A 166 4.64 -21.85 27.59
N ARG A 167 5.37 -22.88 28.02
CA ARG A 167 4.84 -24.23 28.21
C ARG A 167 3.90 -24.36 29.41
N GLY A 168 3.18 -25.49 29.44
CA GLY A 168 2.17 -25.79 30.45
C GLY A 168 2.57 -25.52 31.90
N GLU A 169 3.73 -25.96 32.39
CA GLU A 169 4.11 -25.79 33.80
C GLU A 169 4.35 -24.32 34.19
N ASP A 170 5.14 -23.59 33.39
CA ASP A 170 5.41 -22.16 33.59
C ASP A 170 4.12 -21.33 33.42
N LEU A 171 3.30 -21.68 32.43
CA LEU A 171 2.01 -21.04 32.19
C LEU A 171 1.04 -21.27 33.36
N GLN A 172 0.99 -22.48 33.94
CA GLN A 172 0.19 -22.74 35.13
C GLN A 172 0.69 -21.93 36.33
N THR A 173 2.00 -21.73 36.46
CA THR A 173 2.58 -20.86 37.49
C THR A 173 2.12 -19.41 37.31
N ILE A 174 2.20 -18.88 36.09
CA ILE A 174 1.70 -17.53 35.75
C ILE A 174 0.21 -17.40 36.06
N ILE A 175 -0.62 -18.37 35.62
CA ILE A 175 -2.06 -18.39 35.89
C ILE A 175 -2.34 -18.42 37.40
N GLY A 176 -1.57 -19.19 38.16
CA GLY A 176 -1.65 -19.23 39.63
C GLY A 176 -1.36 -17.88 40.28
N LEU A 177 -0.29 -17.21 39.85
CA LEU A 177 0.06 -15.85 40.31
C LEU A 177 -1.04 -14.83 39.99
N LEU A 178 -1.60 -14.88 38.78
CA LEU A 178 -2.71 -14.00 38.38
C LEU A 178 -3.97 -14.24 39.22
N LYS A 179 -4.33 -15.49 39.52
CA LYS A 179 -5.45 -15.81 40.43
C LYS A 179 -5.23 -15.26 41.84
N ASN A 180 -4.01 -15.39 42.37
CA ASN A 180 -3.65 -14.81 43.67
C ASN A 180 -3.69 -13.28 43.66
N LEU A 181 -3.31 -12.66 42.54
CA LEU A 181 -3.34 -11.22 42.36
C LEU A 181 -4.78 -10.70 42.41
N HIS A 182 -5.71 -11.34 41.68
CA HIS A 182 -7.16 -11.07 41.75
C HIS A 182 -7.78 -11.34 43.13
N SER A 183 -7.17 -12.21 43.94
CA SER A 183 -7.62 -12.44 45.32
C SER A 183 -7.14 -11.36 46.29
N THR A 184 -6.04 -10.67 45.96
CA THR A 184 -5.42 -9.63 46.78
C THR A 184 -5.97 -8.24 46.43
N MET A 185 -6.28 -8.01 45.15
CA MET A 185 -6.81 -6.74 44.64
C MET A 185 -8.34 -6.81 44.52
N PRO A 186 -9.09 -5.81 45.00
CA PRO A 186 -10.56 -5.82 44.98
C PRO A 186 -11.18 -5.54 43.61
N ASP A 187 -10.38 -5.28 42.58
CA ASP A 187 -10.85 -4.93 41.23
C ASP A 187 -11.35 -6.15 40.46
N TYR A 188 -12.40 -5.94 39.65
CA TYR A 188 -13.00 -6.99 38.82
C TYR A 188 -12.06 -7.49 37.71
N ALA A 189 -11.25 -6.60 37.13
CA ALA A 189 -10.31 -6.89 36.07
C ALA A 189 -8.98 -6.17 36.30
N LEU A 190 -7.87 -6.81 35.93
CA LEU A 190 -6.51 -6.34 36.17
C LEU A 190 -5.71 -6.26 34.87
N ASP A 191 -4.95 -5.18 34.73
CA ASP A 191 -3.93 -4.95 33.70
C ASP A 191 -2.57 -4.97 34.39
N CYS A 192 -1.72 -5.92 34.00
CA CYS A 192 -0.44 -6.17 34.65
C CYS A 192 0.69 -6.31 33.64
N GLU A 193 1.83 -5.70 33.97
CA GLU A 193 3.08 -5.83 33.23
C GLU A 193 4.06 -6.66 34.03
N TRP A 194 4.73 -7.57 33.33
CA TRP A 194 5.69 -8.49 33.90
C TRP A 194 6.95 -8.55 33.03
N VAL A 195 8.06 -8.84 33.67
CA VAL A 195 9.35 -9.09 33.01
C VAL A 195 9.86 -10.44 33.47
N GLY A 196 10.12 -11.32 32.52
CA GLY A 196 10.64 -12.66 32.72
C GLY A 196 12.09 -12.80 32.33
N ASP A 197 12.81 -13.63 33.06
CA ASP A 197 14.12 -14.15 32.63
C ASP A 197 13.96 -15.55 32.04
N SER A 198 14.62 -15.83 30.92
CA SER A 198 14.46 -17.08 30.17
C SER A 198 15.75 -17.55 29.51
N ASP A 199 15.72 -18.77 28.95
CA ASP A 199 16.79 -19.33 28.13
C ASP A 199 17.09 -18.55 26.83
N PHE A 200 16.19 -17.64 26.43
CA PHE A 200 16.33 -16.76 25.26
C PHE A 200 16.52 -15.28 25.64
N GLY A 201 16.85 -14.99 26.91
CA GLY A 201 17.00 -13.63 27.42
C GLY A 201 15.71 -13.09 28.03
N THR A 202 15.55 -11.77 28.02
CA THR A 202 14.40 -11.12 28.66
C THR A 202 13.11 -11.34 27.87
N ILE A 203 12.03 -11.70 28.56
CA ILE A 203 10.68 -11.82 28.01
C ILE A 203 9.79 -10.75 28.61
N SER A 204 9.18 -9.91 27.79
CA SER A 204 8.09 -9.01 28.22
C SER A 204 6.78 -9.79 28.24
N MET A 205 6.00 -9.63 29.30
CA MET A 205 4.65 -10.21 29.40
C MET A 205 3.64 -9.16 29.85
N THR A 206 2.53 -9.04 29.14
CA THR A 206 1.40 -8.18 29.52
C THR A 206 0.13 -9.01 29.64
N SER A 207 -0.58 -8.90 30.76
CA SER A 207 -1.78 -9.68 31.04
C SER A 207 -2.99 -8.79 31.33
N LEU A 208 -4.08 -9.03 30.61
CA LEU A 208 -5.40 -8.43 30.85
C LEU A 208 -6.35 -9.54 31.26
N THR A 209 -6.74 -9.59 32.53
CA THR A 209 -7.48 -10.74 33.09
C THR A 209 -8.60 -10.32 34.04
N GLU A 210 -9.60 -11.17 34.18
CA GLU A 210 -10.72 -11.06 35.12
C GLU A 210 -10.90 -12.39 35.87
N LEU A 211 -11.39 -12.33 37.12
CA LEU A 211 -11.70 -13.52 37.91
C LEU A 211 -13.21 -13.57 38.20
N ALA A 212 -13.93 -14.43 37.48
CA ALA A 212 -15.37 -14.60 37.62
C ALA A 212 -15.74 -16.05 37.95
N GLY A 213 -16.50 -16.26 39.03
CA GLY A 213 -16.94 -17.61 39.44
C GLY A 213 -15.81 -18.59 39.77
N GLY A 214 -14.61 -18.09 40.12
CA GLY A 214 -13.41 -18.88 40.40
C GLY A 214 -12.57 -19.26 39.17
N ASN A 215 -13.01 -18.89 37.97
CA ASN A 215 -12.26 -19.09 36.73
C ASN A 215 -11.55 -17.79 36.33
N LEU A 216 -10.25 -17.89 36.03
CA LEU A 216 -9.48 -16.80 35.47
C LEU A 216 -9.69 -16.78 33.96
N THR A 217 -10.17 -15.67 33.42
CA THR A 217 -10.34 -15.47 31.98
C THR A 217 -9.59 -14.22 31.54
N GLY A 218 -9.16 -14.19 30.28
CA GLY A 218 -8.49 -13.02 29.71
C GLY A 218 -7.48 -13.36 28.64
N GLN A 219 -6.46 -12.52 28.51
CA GLN A 219 -5.36 -12.70 27.57
C GLN A 219 -4.01 -12.42 28.22
N ILE A 220 -2.99 -13.17 27.78
CA ILE A 220 -1.59 -12.99 28.19
C ILE A 220 -0.74 -12.88 26.92
N ALA A 221 -0.14 -11.72 26.69
CA ALA A 221 0.77 -11.47 25.58
C ALA A 221 2.22 -11.70 26.02
N PHE A 222 3.04 -12.28 25.13
CA PHE A 222 4.46 -12.51 25.34
C PHE A 222 5.27 -11.97 24.15
N GLY A 223 6.42 -11.36 24.44
CA GLY A 223 7.36 -10.86 23.44
C GLY A 223 8.81 -11.01 23.91
N PHE A 224 9.73 -11.18 22.97
CA PHE A 224 11.17 -11.14 23.24
C PHE A 224 11.61 -9.70 23.50
N ASP A 225 12.57 -9.51 24.38
CA ASP A 225 13.08 -8.21 24.83
C ASP A 225 12.11 -7.39 25.70
N LEU A 226 12.66 -6.37 26.36
CA LEU A 226 11.91 -5.42 27.17
C LEU A 226 10.93 -4.61 26.29
N PHE A 227 9.75 -4.34 26.83
CA PHE A 227 8.69 -3.50 26.21
C PHE A 227 8.08 -4.02 24.90
N SER A 228 8.52 -5.16 24.36
CA SER A 228 8.02 -5.72 23.09
C SER A 228 6.50 -5.93 23.07
N THR A 229 5.89 -6.33 24.18
CA THR A 229 4.42 -6.48 24.26
C THR A 229 3.65 -5.17 24.14
N GLN A 230 4.34 -4.02 24.16
CA GLN A 230 3.77 -2.67 24.08
C GLN A 230 4.12 -1.95 22.76
N HIS A 231 4.96 -2.53 21.90
CA HIS A 231 5.38 -1.94 20.63
C HIS A 231 4.48 -2.36 19.46
N VAL A 232 3.96 -1.38 18.69
CA VAL A 232 3.00 -1.57 17.58
C VAL A 232 3.55 -2.45 16.44
N LYS A 233 4.87 -2.53 16.28
CA LYS A 233 5.54 -3.34 15.24
C LYS A 233 6.17 -4.64 15.78
N ALA A 234 6.07 -4.92 17.08
CA ALA A 234 6.67 -6.11 17.66
C ALA A 234 5.79 -7.35 17.41
N ASN A 235 6.43 -8.44 17.00
CA ASN A 235 5.77 -9.74 16.87
C ASN A 235 5.58 -10.34 18.26
N ASN A 236 4.33 -10.41 18.73
CA ASN A 236 3.98 -10.98 20.02
C ASN A 236 3.12 -12.24 19.82
N SER A 237 3.26 -13.20 20.73
CA SER A 237 2.28 -14.28 20.87
C SER A 237 1.26 -13.90 21.93
N VAL A 238 0.02 -14.39 21.78
CA VAL A 238 -1.04 -14.13 22.77
C VAL A 238 -1.74 -15.43 23.14
N ARG A 239 -1.79 -15.73 24.43
CA ARG A 239 -2.57 -16.83 25.01
C ARG A 239 -3.93 -16.33 25.48
N TYR A 240 -5.01 -16.96 25.03
CA TYR A 240 -6.39 -16.64 25.44
C TYR A 240 -6.94 -17.58 26.51
N LEU A 241 -7.14 -17.10 27.74
CA LEU A 241 -7.64 -17.90 28.86
C LEU A 241 -9.17 -17.96 28.87
N LEU A 242 -9.73 -19.16 28.67
CA LEU A 242 -11.17 -19.41 28.61
C LEU A 242 -11.74 -20.01 29.91
N PRO A 243 -13.05 -19.94 30.19
CA PRO A 243 -13.63 -20.62 31.36
C PRO A 243 -13.43 -22.13 31.27
N GLY A 244 -12.82 -22.73 32.29
CA GLY A 244 -12.53 -24.17 32.33
C GLY A 244 -11.45 -24.61 31.32
N ASP A 245 -10.47 -23.75 31.05
CA ASP A 245 -9.57 -23.79 29.89
C ASP A 245 -8.83 -25.12 29.62
N GLU A 246 -9.46 -26.00 28.85
CA GLU A 246 -8.85 -27.16 28.18
C GLU A 246 -8.30 -26.80 26.78
N LEU A 247 -8.49 -25.54 26.35
CA LEU A 247 -8.25 -25.07 24.99
C LEU A 247 -6.93 -24.30 24.91
N ASN A 248 -5.88 -24.95 24.41
CA ASN A 248 -4.57 -24.32 24.22
C ASN A 248 -4.54 -23.39 23.00
N LEU A 249 -5.28 -22.29 23.11
CA LEU A 249 -5.53 -21.31 22.06
C LEU A 249 -4.49 -20.18 22.11
N TRP A 250 -3.78 -20.03 21.00
CA TRP A 250 -2.70 -19.05 20.82
C TRP A 250 -2.90 -18.22 19.56
N GLN A 251 -2.44 -16.97 19.61
CA GLN A 251 -2.22 -16.12 18.46
C GLN A 251 -0.73 -16.13 18.11
N GLY A 252 -0.39 -16.34 16.83
CA GLY A 252 0.99 -16.30 16.34
C GLY A 252 1.22 -17.25 15.17
N HIS A 253 2.27 -16.99 14.38
CA HIS A 253 2.63 -17.81 13.23
C HIS A 253 3.85 -18.68 13.53
N SER A 254 4.95 -18.10 14.02
CA SER A 254 6.11 -18.88 14.48
C SER A 254 6.25 -18.79 15.99
N PHE A 255 6.31 -19.94 16.65
CA PHE A 255 6.39 -20.09 18.10
C PHE A 255 7.74 -20.67 18.49
N GLN A 256 8.44 -20.05 19.44
CA GLN A 256 9.65 -20.56 20.07
C GLN A 256 9.32 -20.99 21.50
N GLU A 257 9.48 -22.27 21.81
CA GLU A 257 9.33 -22.79 23.17
C GLU A 257 10.36 -22.12 24.09
N VAL A 258 9.90 -21.52 25.18
CA VAL A 258 10.72 -20.81 26.17
C VAL A 258 10.55 -21.45 27.55
N ASN A 259 11.63 -21.53 28.32
CA ASN A 259 11.61 -21.93 29.71
C ASN A 259 11.85 -20.71 30.61
N MET A 260 10.89 -20.41 31.49
CA MET A 260 10.96 -19.25 32.38
C MET A 260 11.77 -19.59 33.63
N GLN A 261 12.82 -18.81 33.90
CA GLN A 261 13.67 -18.97 35.08
C GLN A 261 13.17 -18.14 36.26
N SER A 262 12.79 -16.88 36.00
CA SER A 262 12.22 -15.98 36.99
C SER A 262 11.18 -15.06 36.33
N LEU A 263 10.29 -14.49 37.15
CA LEU A 263 9.20 -13.64 36.70
C LEU A 263 8.96 -12.51 37.71
N PHE A 264 8.96 -11.27 37.23
CA PHE A 264 8.80 -10.08 38.03
C PHE A 264 7.58 -9.27 37.60
N LEU A 265 6.66 -8.97 38.52
CA LEU A 265 5.56 -8.03 38.32
C LEU A 265 6.10 -6.60 38.49
N VAL A 266 6.07 -5.82 37.41
CA VAL A 266 6.63 -4.45 37.38
C VAL A 266 5.54 -3.38 37.40
N GLN A 267 4.29 -3.74 37.08
CA GLN A 267 3.14 -2.84 37.16
C GLN A 267 1.85 -3.65 37.34
N THR A 268 0.92 -3.16 38.16
CA THR A 268 -0.46 -3.66 38.20
C THR A 268 -1.43 -2.51 38.39
N ARG A 269 -2.53 -2.50 37.62
CA ARG A 269 -3.60 -1.50 37.72
C ARG A 269 -4.96 -2.11 37.40
N PRO A 270 -6.07 -1.43 37.74
CA PRO A 270 -7.40 -1.86 37.32
C PRO A 270 -7.55 -1.75 35.81
N ALA A 271 -8.05 -2.81 35.16
CA ALA A 271 -8.47 -2.76 33.76
C ALA A 271 -9.95 -2.35 33.68
N LYS A 272 -10.24 -1.05 33.88
CA LYS A 272 -11.62 -0.56 33.86
C LYS A 272 -12.28 -0.84 32.51
N ASN A 273 -13.49 -1.39 32.54
CA ASN A 273 -14.29 -1.80 31.36
C ASN A 273 -13.71 -2.96 30.53
N TYR A 274 -12.66 -3.66 30.99
CA TYR A 274 -12.24 -4.90 30.35
C TYR A 274 -13.20 -6.04 30.67
N ARG A 275 -13.56 -6.80 29.63
CA ARG A 275 -14.22 -8.12 29.71
C ARG A 275 -13.75 -8.97 28.53
N LEU A 276 -13.42 -10.23 28.78
CA LEU A 276 -13.12 -11.18 27.70
C LEU A 276 -14.42 -11.58 26.99
N PHE A 277 -15.45 -11.91 27.77
CA PHE A 277 -16.80 -12.14 27.25
C PHE A 277 -17.45 -10.80 26.96
N GLN A 278 -17.71 -10.57 25.69
CA GLN A 278 -18.27 -9.31 25.25
C GLN A 278 -19.75 -9.52 24.93
N PRO A 279 -20.66 -8.76 25.57
CA PRO A 279 -22.05 -8.78 25.19
C PRO A 279 -22.16 -8.15 23.81
N VAL A 280 -22.42 -8.98 22.82
CA VAL A 280 -22.64 -8.58 21.44
C VAL A 280 -24.13 -8.64 21.14
N TYR A 281 -24.60 -7.59 20.51
CA TYR A 281 -26.00 -7.44 20.15
C TYR A 281 -26.22 -8.05 18.77
N GLU A 282 -26.95 -9.16 18.73
CA GLU A 282 -27.34 -9.80 17.48
C GLU A 282 -28.66 -9.20 17.02
N LEU A 283 -28.69 -8.64 15.80
CA LEU A 283 -29.94 -8.14 15.24
C LEU A 283 -30.91 -9.32 15.03
N SER A 284 -32.17 -9.15 15.44
CA SER A 284 -33.19 -10.18 15.19
C SER A 284 -33.46 -10.35 13.69
N ASP A 285 -33.89 -11.54 13.26
CA ASP A 285 -34.28 -11.82 11.88
C ASP A 285 -35.28 -10.79 11.30
N SER A 286 -36.17 -10.26 12.15
CA SER A 286 -37.16 -9.24 11.76
C SER A 286 -36.49 -7.90 11.44
N SER A 287 -35.51 -7.47 12.26
CA SER A 287 -34.69 -6.28 12.04
C SER A 287 -33.75 -6.45 10.86
N GLN A 288 -33.06 -7.59 10.75
CA GLN A 288 -32.17 -7.89 9.63
C GLN A 288 -32.91 -7.78 8.29
N LYS A 289 -34.05 -8.46 8.14
CA LYS A 289 -34.88 -8.36 6.92
C LYS A 289 -35.39 -6.95 6.64
N LYS A 290 -35.74 -6.17 7.67
CA LYS A 290 -36.18 -4.78 7.53
C LYS A 290 -35.05 -3.84 7.11
N LEU A 291 -33.83 -4.12 7.54
CA LEU A 291 -32.63 -3.36 7.21
C LEU A 291 -32.14 -3.71 5.80
N GLU A 292 -32.11 -5.01 5.45
CA GLU A 292 -31.69 -5.51 4.12
C GLU A 292 -32.50 -4.92 2.97
N LYS A 293 -33.83 -4.80 3.12
CA LYS A 293 -34.69 -4.23 2.08
C LYS A 293 -34.29 -2.79 1.68
N ASP A 294 -33.69 -2.07 2.61
CA ASP A 294 -33.51 -0.63 2.59
C ASP A 294 -32.03 -0.22 2.55
N CYS A 295 -31.13 -1.20 2.69
CA CYS A 295 -29.70 -1.05 2.76
C CYS A 295 -29.14 -0.75 1.38
N ALA A 296 -28.31 0.29 1.27
CA ALA A 296 -27.66 0.62 0.00
C ALA A 296 -26.43 -0.25 -0.24
N LEU A 297 -25.70 -0.61 0.83
CA LEU A 297 -24.49 -1.43 0.74
C LEU A 297 -24.27 -2.24 2.02
N CYS A 298 -24.04 -3.54 1.86
CA CYS A 298 -23.66 -4.43 2.96
C CYS A 298 -22.21 -4.87 2.77
N LEU A 299 -21.37 -4.69 3.78
CA LEU A 299 -19.97 -5.07 3.76
C LEU A 299 -19.65 -5.99 4.95
N ASP A 300 -18.70 -6.89 4.76
CA ASP A 300 -18.16 -7.70 5.84
C ASP A 300 -16.92 -7.02 6.42
N ALA A 301 -16.94 -6.75 7.72
CA ALA A 301 -15.77 -6.29 8.45
C ALA A 301 -14.72 -7.41 8.50
N LYS A 302 -13.43 -7.02 8.42
CA LYS A 302 -12.32 -7.96 8.58
C LYS A 302 -12.22 -8.40 10.04
N GLU A 303 -12.21 -7.44 10.97
CA GLU A 303 -12.16 -7.67 12.41
C GLU A 303 -12.82 -6.52 13.20
N PHE A 304 -13.16 -6.75 14.46
CA PHE A 304 -13.50 -5.70 15.42
C PHE A 304 -12.25 -5.29 16.21
N ILE A 305 -11.93 -4.00 16.18
CA ILE A 305 -10.93 -3.41 17.06
C ILE A 305 -11.58 -3.11 18.43
N SER A 306 -12.84 -2.65 18.45
CA SER A 306 -13.65 -2.40 19.65
C SER A 306 -15.11 -2.76 19.39
N GLN A 307 -15.77 -3.50 20.28
CA GLN A 307 -17.16 -3.96 20.07
C GLN A 307 -18.23 -2.90 20.31
N GLY A 308 -17.94 -1.84 21.09
CA GLY A 308 -18.86 -0.73 21.31
C GLY A 308 -20.20 -1.06 21.99
N GLY A 309 -21.17 -0.17 21.78
CA GLY A 309 -22.52 -0.21 22.38
C GLY A 309 -23.60 -0.91 21.54
N LYS A 310 -24.86 -0.65 21.88
CA LYS A 310 -26.03 -1.22 21.17
C LYS A 310 -26.03 -0.80 19.70
N PRO A 311 -26.42 -1.68 18.76
CA PRO A 311 -26.55 -1.31 17.36
C PRO A 311 -27.71 -0.34 17.25
N PHE A 312 -27.44 0.80 16.63
CA PHE A 312 -28.44 1.78 16.27
C PHE A 312 -28.12 2.33 14.88
N PHE A 313 -29.12 2.96 14.28
CA PHE A 313 -28.93 3.69 13.04
C PHE A 313 -28.34 5.06 13.37
N GLY A 314 -27.11 5.30 12.93
CA GLY A 314 -26.42 6.56 13.19
C GLY A 314 -25.36 6.86 12.13
N LYS A 315 -24.62 7.94 12.35
CA LYS A 315 -23.49 8.34 11.51
C LYS A 315 -22.27 7.47 11.80
N PHE A 316 -21.21 7.60 11.00
CA PHE A 316 -19.95 6.95 11.27
C PHE A 316 -18.77 7.85 10.92
N ILE A 317 -17.60 7.53 11.47
CA ILE A 317 -16.32 8.12 11.08
C ILE A 317 -15.56 7.06 10.30
N LYS A 318 -15.04 7.41 9.13
CA LYS A 318 -14.09 6.57 8.38
C LYS A 318 -12.73 7.27 8.33
N ALA A 319 -11.65 6.54 8.53
CA ALA A 319 -10.28 7.04 8.41
C ALA A 319 -9.30 5.92 8.03
N VAL A 320 -8.11 6.23 7.51
CA VAL A 320 -7.13 5.19 7.16
C VAL A 320 -6.59 4.56 8.43
N THR A 321 -6.22 5.40 9.40
CA THR A 321 -5.70 4.97 10.69
C THR A 321 -6.68 5.24 11.84
N LEU A 322 -6.60 4.44 12.90
CA LEU A 322 -7.42 4.66 14.10
C LEU A 322 -7.09 5.96 14.83
N ASN A 323 -5.85 6.44 14.71
CA ASN A 323 -5.44 7.71 15.31
C ASN A 323 -6.06 8.91 14.57
N GLU A 324 -6.13 8.88 13.23
CA GLU A 324 -6.88 9.86 12.44
C GLU A 324 -8.37 9.85 12.82
N ALA A 325 -8.97 8.66 12.94
CA ALA A 325 -10.36 8.55 13.37
C ALA A 325 -10.59 9.16 14.76
N TRP A 326 -9.63 8.96 15.68
CA TRP A 326 -9.67 9.55 17.01
C TRP A 326 -9.57 11.08 16.94
N ASN A 327 -8.63 11.62 16.16
CA ASN A 327 -8.50 13.07 15.95
C ASN A 327 -9.78 13.68 15.36
N ALA A 328 -10.37 13.04 14.34
CA ALA A 328 -11.65 13.46 13.76
C ALA A 328 -12.78 13.41 14.79
N TYR A 329 -12.85 12.34 15.60
CA TYR A 329 -13.83 12.22 16.69
C TYR A 329 -13.67 13.35 17.73
N LEU A 330 -12.44 13.74 18.05
CA LEU A 330 -12.15 14.83 18.98
C LEU A 330 -12.52 16.21 18.45
N GLN A 331 -12.60 16.43 17.13
CA GLN A 331 -13.01 17.71 16.54
C GLN A 331 -14.50 18.02 16.75
N TYR A 332 -15.34 17.01 16.99
CA TYR A 332 -16.76 17.24 17.31
C TYR A 332 -16.94 17.80 18.72
N THR A 333 -17.38 19.06 18.82
CA THR A 333 -17.57 19.79 20.09
C THR A 333 -18.98 19.67 20.66
N SER A 334 -20.00 19.44 19.83
CA SER A 334 -21.38 19.24 20.28
C SER A 334 -21.64 17.80 20.73
N LYS A 335 -22.19 17.65 21.94
CA LYS A 335 -22.59 16.35 22.51
C LYS A 335 -23.55 15.58 21.59
N ASP A 336 -24.51 16.27 20.98
CA ASP A 336 -25.53 15.65 20.11
C ASP A 336 -24.91 14.94 18.88
N VAL A 337 -23.85 15.50 18.28
CA VAL A 337 -23.17 14.88 17.13
C VAL A 337 -22.37 13.64 17.53
N LYS A 338 -21.79 13.62 18.74
CA LYS A 338 -21.05 12.46 19.26
C LYS A 338 -21.97 11.30 19.61
N GLU A 339 -23.17 11.57 20.14
CA GLU A 339 -24.19 10.55 20.44
C GLU A 339 -24.79 9.93 19.17
N ASP A 340 -24.73 10.63 18.03
CA ASP A 340 -25.16 10.13 16.72
C ASP A 340 -24.14 9.21 16.03
N ILE A 341 -22.89 9.09 16.51
CA ILE A 341 -21.86 8.23 15.90
C ILE A 341 -22.09 6.77 16.30
N ALA A 342 -22.56 5.96 15.35
CA ALA A 342 -22.84 4.54 15.52
C ALA A 342 -21.63 3.63 15.33
N ALA A 343 -20.60 4.02 14.56
CA ALA A 343 -19.38 3.22 14.37
C ALA A 343 -18.17 4.03 13.87
N ILE A 344 -16.98 3.45 14.04
CA ILE A 344 -15.70 3.89 13.47
C ILE A 344 -15.18 2.81 12.51
N LEU A 345 -14.78 3.22 11.30
CA LEU A 345 -14.37 2.35 10.20
C LEU A 345 -12.92 2.69 9.83
N VAL A 346 -11.98 1.75 9.99
CA VAL A 346 -10.56 2.02 9.74
C VAL A 346 -9.86 0.89 8.98
N GLU A 347 -8.80 1.19 8.22
CA GLU A 347 -7.99 0.14 7.57
C GLU A 347 -6.89 -0.37 8.49
N PHE A 348 -6.31 0.54 9.27
CA PHE A 348 -5.18 0.29 10.17
C PHE A 348 -5.48 0.77 11.57
N GLY A 349 -5.04 -0.01 12.54
CA GLY A 349 -5.22 0.26 13.97
C GLY A 349 -5.25 -1.02 14.77
N THR A 350 -5.07 -0.91 16.09
CA THR A 350 -5.10 -2.05 17.01
C THR A 350 -5.88 -1.67 18.26
N ARG A 351 -6.42 -2.69 18.95
CA ARG A 351 -7.19 -2.45 20.18
C ARG A 351 -6.31 -1.90 21.32
N THR A 352 -5.02 -2.20 21.27
CA THR A 352 -4.03 -1.91 22.31
C THR A 352 -3.34 -0.56 22.13
N GLU A 353 -3.51 0.10 20.99
CA GLU A 353 -3.00 1.46 20.81
C GLU A 353 -3.88 2.49 21.52
N HIS A 354 -3.34 3.69 21.76
CA HIS A 354 -4.01 4.76 22.48
C HIS A 354 -5.44 5.00 21.98
N ALA A 355 -5.61 5.24 20.67
CA ALA A 355 -6.91 5.48 20.06
C ALA A 355 -7.90 4.30 20.24
N GLY A 356 -7.41 3.06 20.17
CA GLY A 356 -8.23 1.86 20.40
C GLY A 356 -8.73 1.74 21.83
N ILE A 357 -7.88 2.04 22.81
CA ILE A 357 -8.24 2.11 24.23
C ILE A 357 -9.30 3.20 24.44
N MET A 358 -9.09 4.38 23.86
CA MET A 358 -10.01 5.50 24.00
C MET A 358 -11.40 5.22 23.41
N PHE A 359 -11.49 4.68 22.19
CA PHE A 359 -12.79 4.32 21.60
C PHE A 359 -13.53 3.23 22.40
N ASN A 360 -12.79 2.29 23.00
CA ASN A 360 -13.38 1.29 23.89
C ASN A 360 -13.92 1.92 25.19
N GLN A 361 -13.26 2.96 25.73
CA GLN A 361 -13.76 3.72 26.89
C GLN A 361 -15.00 4.55 26.55
N VAL A 362 -15.02 5.19 25.37
CA VAL A 362 -16.19 5.93 24.87
C VAL A 362 -17.36 4.99 24.56
N GLY A 363 -17.08 3.73 24.22
CA GLY A 363 -18.10 2.72 23.93
C GLY A 363 -18.63 2.77 22.49
N ILE A 364 -17.85 3.29 21.55
CA ILE A 364 -18.18 3.30 20.11
C ILE A 364 -17.52 2.07 19.46
N PRO A 365 -18.23 1.31 18.61
CA PRO A 365 -17.63 0.17 17.94
C PRO A 365 -16.63 0.66 16.88
N VAL A 366 -15.47 0.01 16.84
CA VAL A 366 -14.43 0.24 15.84
C VAL A 366 -14.23 -1.06 15.08
N ILE A 367 -14.36 -1.01 13.76
CA ILE A 367 -14.13 -2.17 12.90
C ILE A 367 -13.04 -1.89 11.89
N ARG A 368 -12.22 -2.93 11.65
CA ARG A 368 -11.31 -2.94 10.52
C ARG A 368 -12.09 -3.27 9.27
N ILE A 369 -12.08 -2.33 8.35
CA ILE A 369 -12.68 -2.48 7.05
C ILE A 369 -11.77 -1.77 6.07
N GLU A 370 -11.70 -2.29 4.86
CA GLU A 370 -11.09 -1.51 3.80
C GLU A 370 -12.00 -0.31 3.51
N ILE A 371 -11.59 0.88 3.93
CA ILE A 371 -12.42 2.09 3.87
C ILE A 371 -12.76 2.44 2.42
N ALA A 372 -11.91 2.00 1.49
CA ALA A 372 -12.19 2.08 0.08
C ALA A 372 -13.56 1.44 -0.24
N LEU A 373 -14.01 0.40 0.49
CA LEU A 373 -15.31 -0.26 0.28
C LEU A 373 -16.53 0.62 0.56
N ILE A 374 -16.35 1.81 1.16
CA ILE A 374 -17.44 2.65 1.65
C ILE A 374 -17.58 3.92 0.76
N PRO A 375 -18.62 4.02 -0.09
CA PRO A 375 -18.88 5.21 -0.91
C PRO A 375 -19.06 6.48 -0.05
N GLU A 376 -18.62 7.63 -0.54
CA GLU A 376 -18.79 8.93 0.15
C GLU A 376 -20.24 9.32 0.36
N SER A 377 -21.14 8.88 -0.51
CA SER A 377 -22.58 9.13 -0.37
C SER A 377 -23.20 8.43 0.84
N MET A 378 -22.50 7.50 1.49
CA MET A 378 -22.95 6.83 2.70
C MET A 378 -22.65 7.68 3.92
N ASN A 379 -23.70 8.13 4.59
CA ASN A 379 -23.59 8.97 5.78
C ASN A 379 -24.07 8.26 7.05
N TYR A 380 -24.72 7.11 6.90
CA TYR A 380 -25.33 6.38 7.99
C TYR A 380 -24.99 4.89 7.93
N ILE A 381 -24.90 4.27 9.09
CA ILE A 381 -24.56 2.87 9.27
C ILE A 381 -25.49 2.22 10.29
N VAL A 382 -25.73 0.92 10.09
CA VAL A 382 -26.10 -0.01 11.15
C VAL A 382 -25.07 -1.13 11.14
N LEU A 383 -24.36 -1.27 12.24
CA LEU A 383 -23.40 -2.34 12.43
C LEU A 383 -24.10 -3.54 13.08
N ASP A 384 -23.94 -4.73 12.50
CA ASP A 384 -24.34 -6.01 13.07
C ASP A 384 -23.11 -6.71 13.63
N PRO A 385 -22.83 -6.53 14.94
CA PRO A 385 -21.57 -6.99 15.51
C PRO A 385 -21.47 -8.52 15.63
N PHE A 386 -22.58 -9.26 15.48
CA PHE A 386 -22.55 -10.72 15.50
C PHE A 386 -22.14 -11.33 14.15
N SER A 387 -22.69 -10.82 13.04
CA SER A 387 -22.36 -11.29 11.69
C SER A 387 -21.15 -10.57 11.07
N LEU A 388 -20.57 -9.58 11.76
CA LEU A 388 -19.54 -8.67 11.24
C LEU A 388 -20.03 -7.85 10.02
N GLN A 389 -21.34 -7.67 9.86
CA GLN A 389 -21.89 -6.97 8.71
C GLN A 389 -22.14 -5.50 9.02
N CYS A 390 -21.62 -4.63 8.18
CA CYS A 390 -21.93 -3.20 8.20
C CYS A 390 -22.90 -2.89 7.06
N ARG A 391 -24.08 -2.40 7.43
CA ARG A 391 -25.14 -1.99 6.50
C ARG A 391 -25.14 -0.47 6.41
N LEU A 392 -24.88 0.05 5.22
CA LEU A 392 -24.68 1.47 4.95
C LEU A 392 -25.87 2.08 4.21
N TYR A 393 -26.15 3.34 4.51
CA TYR A 393 -27.29 4.09 3.99
C TYR A 393 -26.88 5.52 3.61
N SER A 394 -27.43 6.02 2.51
CA SER A 394 -27.12 7.36 1.99
C SER A 394 -27.92 8.48 2.65
N HIS A 395 -29.09 8.17 3.21
CA HIS A 395 -30.02 9.14 3.78
C HIS A 395 -30.43 8.73 5.19
N ASN A 396 -30.72 9.73 6.02
CA ASN A 396 -31.26 9.50 7.35
C ASN A 396 -32.63 8.84 7.20
N LYS A 397 -32.83 7.68 7.82
CA LYS A 397 -34.16 7.11 7.99
C LYS A 397 -34.60 7.44 9.39
N GLU A 398 -35.77 8.07 9.54
CA GLU A 398 -36.40 8.27 10.86
C GLU A 398 -36.27 6.98 11.68
N ALA A 399 -35.53 7.08 12.79
CA ALA A 399 -34.90 5.95 13.47
C ALA A 399 -35.88 4.79 13.69
N LYS A 400 -35.66 3.66 13.00
CA LYS A 400 -36.38 2.41 13.31
C LYS A 400 -35.78 1.89 14.61
N ALA A 401 -36.61 1.73 15.65
CA ALA A 401 -36.21 0.96 16.82
C ALA A 401 -35.77 -0.44 16.35
N LEU A 402 -34.48 -0.76 16.56
CA LEU A 402 -33.92 -2.06 16.19
C LEU A 402 -34.22 -3.07 17.29
N GLU A 403 -34.84 -4.19 16.92
CA GLU A 403 -34.98 -5.36 17.78
C GLU A 403 -33.71 -6.20 17.69
N TYR A 404 -33.04 -6.40 18.83
CA TYR A 404 -31.81 -7.19 18.95
C TYR A 404 -31.88 -8.12 20.16
N GLY A 405 -31.22 -9.27 20.06
CA GLY A 405 -30.86 -10.12 21.19
C GLY A 405 -29.47 -9.75 21.72
N THR A 406 -29.12 -10.23 22.91
CA THR A 406 -27.75 -10.12 23.45
C THR A 406 -27.18 -11.51 23.59
N ARG A 407 -25.98 -11.73 23.05
CA ARG A 407 -25.18 -12.94 23.25
C ARG A 407 -23.82 -12.56 23.79
N GLU A 408 -23.19 -13.46 24.53
CA GLU A 408 -21.78 -13.30 24.91
C GLU A 408 -20.90 -14.05 23.91
N ILE A 409 -19.95 -13.35 23.31
CA ILE A 409 -18.95 -13.94 22.41
C ILE A 409 -17.53 -13.60 22.87
N ILE A 410 -16.55 -14.29 22.28
CA ILE A 410 -15.13 -13.97 22.42
C ILE A 410 -14.60 -13.53 21.06
N PRO A 411 -14.19 -12.25 20.89
CA PRO A 411 -13.59 -11.79 19.64
C PRO A 411 -12.14 -12.27 19.55
N LEU A 412 -11.86 -13.17 18.59
CA LEU A 412 -10.53 -13.71 18.33
C LEU A 412 -9.97 -13.19 16.99
N PRO A 413 -8.67 -12.84 16.91
CA PRO A 413 -7.98 -12.53 15.65
C PRO A 413 -7.95 -13.71 14.67
N ASP A 414 -7.86 -13.40 13.37
CA ASP A 414 -7.87 -14.38 12.28
C ASP A 414 -6.66 -15.33 12.28
N ASN A 415 -5.55 -14.96 12.92
CA ASN A 415 -4.36 -15.78 13.05
C ASN A 415 -4.29 -16.57 14.36
N CYS A 416 -5.43 -16.79 15.03
CA CYS A 416 -5.50 -17.71 16.16
C CYS A 416 -5.42 -19.17 15.70
N ILE A 417 -4.76 -19.99 16.51
CA ILE A 417 -4.54 -21.41 16.26
C ILE A 417 -4.65 -22.19 17.57
N LEU A 418 -5.25 -23.37 17.49
CA LEU A 418 -5.24 -24.37 18.56
C LEU A 418 -3.92 -25.13 18.50
N VAL A 419 -3.07 -24.95 19.51
CA VAL A 419 -1.76 -25.61 19.59
C VAL A 419 -1.87 -26.91 20.35
N GLN A 420 -1.52 -28.03 19.73
CA GLN A 420 -1.45 -29.31 20.44
C GLN A 420 -0.03 -29.52 21.00
N ASP A 421 0.07 -29.57 22.33
CA ASP A 421 1.30 -30.01 23.01
C ASP A 421 1.53 -31.50 22.75
N ARG A 422 2.81 -31.88 22.58
CA ARG A 422 3.19 -33.27 22.39
C ARG A 422 3.05 -33.99 23.75
N GLU A 423 1.99 -34.75 23.96
CA GLU A 423 1.96 -35.67 25.11
C GLU A 423 3.07 -36.73 24.95
N GLU A 424 3.79 -36.99 26.03
CA GLU A 424 4.71 -38.12 26.13
C GLU A 424 3.94 -39.41 25.81
N LYS A 425 4.20 -40.00 24.63
CA LYS A 425 3.82 -41.35 24.17
C LYS A 425 2.96 -42.16 25.18
N LYS A 426 1.70 -41.78 25.40
CA LYS A 426 0.73 -42.67 26.05
C LYS A 426 0.08 -43.53 24.98
N GLN A 427 -0.06 -44.81 25.32
CA GLN A 427 -0.38 -45.90 24.39
C GLN A 427 -1.68 -45.66 23.61
N PRO A 428 -1.80 -46.23 22.38
CA PRO A 428 -2.88 -45.92 21.43
C PRO A 428 -4.27 -46.45 21.80
N GLU A 429 -4.44 -47.08 22.96
CA GLU A 429 -5.60 -47.96 23.20
C GLU A 429 -6.84 -47.28 23.80
N ALA A 430 -6.86 -45.94 23.96
CA ALA A 430 -8.00 -45.26 24.57
C ALA A 430 -8.34 -43.86 24.04
N MET A 431 -8.09 -43.54 22.76
CA MET A 431 -8.79 -42.41 22.11
C MET A 431 -10.03 -42.94 21.39
N VAL A 432 -11.12 -43.14 22.14
CA VAL A 432 -12.45 -43.49 21.62
C VAL A 432 -13.15 -42.29 20.98
N VAL A 433 -12.60 -41.08 21.14
CA VAL A 433 -13.03 -39.88 20.45
C VAL A 433 -12.12 -39.71 19.24
N THR A 434 -12.69 -39.80 18.04
CA THR A 434 -11.92 -39.51 16.82
C THR A 434 -11.39 -38.09 16.92
N ALA A 435 -10.22 -37.89 16.33
CA ALA A 435 -9.54 -36.63 16.34
C ALA A 435 -10.46 -35.45 15.89
N ASP A 436 -11.37 -35.77 14.97
CA ASP A 436 -12.40 -34.90 14.42
C ASP A 436 -13.53 -34.61 15.41
N GLU A 437 -13.95 -35.56 16.24
CA GLU A 437 -14.98 -35.33 17.27
C GLU A 437 -14.49 -34.36 18.34
N TYR A 438 -13.24 -34.49 18.80
CA TYR A 438 -12.63 -33.55 19.75
C TYR A 438 -12.47 -32.16 19.11
N PHE A 439 -11.91 -32.08 17.89
CA PHE A 439 -11.75 -30.82 17.17
C PHE A 439 -13.10 -30.12 16.89
N ASN A 440 -14.13 -30.88 16.48
CA ASN A 440 -15.46 -30.34 16.23
C ASN A 440 -16.20 -29.96 17.51
N GLU A 441 -16.08 -30.72 18.61
CA GLU A 441 -16.66 -30.36 19.90
C GLU A 441 -16.08 -29.04 20.43
N LEU A 442 -14.78 -28.82 20.21
CA LEU A 442 -14.08 -27.60 20.59
C LEU A 442 -14.45 -26.38 19.73
N LEU A 443 -14.61 -26.56 18.42
CA LEU A 443 -15.08 -25.48 17.55
C LEU A 443 -16.55 -25.12 17.82
N ASN A 444 -17.39 -26.08 18.24
CA ASN A 444 -18.82 -25.86 18.46
C ASN A 444 -19.17 -25.20 19.82
N LYS A 445 -18.19 -24.62 20.54
CA LYS A 445 -18.49 -23.84 21.75
C LYS A 445 -19.39 -22.64 21.42
N PRO A 446 -20.40 -22.35 22.27
CA PRO A 446 -21.48 -21.40 21.93
C PRO A 446 -21.04 -19.93 21.85
N PHE A 447 -19.84 -19.61 22.37
CA PHE A 447 -19.27 -18.26 22.39
C PHE A 447 -18.38 -17.92 21.19
N PHE A 448 -18.18 -18.85 20.24
CA PHE A 448 -17.49 -18.57 18.98
C PHE A 448 -18.47 -18.23 17.85
N SER A 449 -18.20 -17.13 17.14
CA SER A 449 -18.91 -16.79 15.90
C SER A 449 -18.67 -17.86 14.82
N GLU A 450 -19.52 -17.89 13.79
CA GLU A 450 -19.34 -18.83 12.66
C GLU A 450 -18.02 -18.57 11.91
N LYS A 451 -17.67 -17.29 11.68
CA LYS A 451 -16.42 -16.91 11.03
C LYS A 451 -15.19 -17.29 11.87
N THR A 452 -15.24 -17.05 13.18
CA THR A 452 -14.18 -17.51 14.11
C THR A 452 -13.98 -19.02 14.04
N ARG A 453 -15.07 -19.80 13.96
CA ARG A 453 -14.97 -21.25 13.78
C ARG A 453 -14.29 -21.64 12.48
N GLN A 454 -14.60 -20.96 11.38
CA GLN A 454 -13.98 -21.23 10.07
C GLN A 454 -12.48 -20.94 10.08
N HIS A 455 -12.06 -19.79 10.63
CA HIS A 455 -10.64 -19.42 10.71
C HIS A 455 -9.85 -20.35 11.65
N LEU A 456 -10.41 -20.65 12.84
CA LEU A 456 -9.80 -21.62 13.75
C LEU A 456 -9.70 -23.00 13.10
N ALA A 457 -10.71 -23.43 12.34
CA ALA A 457 -10.67 -24.69 11.60
C ALA A 457 -9.53 -24.69 10.57
N ALA A 458 -9.42 -23.64 9.76
CA ALA A 458 -8.39 -23.53 8.73
C ALA A 458 -6.98 -23.53 9.32
N ASN A 459 -6.72 -22.69 10.33
CA ASN A 459 -5.39 -22.54 10.91
C ASN A 459 -4.99 -23.72 11.79
N SER A 460 -5.94 -24.37 12.45
CA SER A 460 -5.62 -25.43 13.42
C SER A 460 -5.61 -26.82 12.80
N ALA A 461 -6.48 -27.08 11.81
CA ALA A 461 -6.54 -28.37 11.16
C ALA A 461 -5.41 -28.55 10.13
N TYR A 462 -5.20 -27.56 9.27
CA TYR A 462 -4.22 -27.57 8.17
C TYR A 462 -3.64 -26.16 8.00
N PRO A 463 -2.83 -25.67 8.95
CA PRO A 463 -2.28 -24.33 8.90
C PRO A 463 -1.54 -24.07 7.59
N ASP A 464 -1.53 -22.79 7.22
CA ASP A 464 -0.56 -22.27 6.26
C ASP A 464 0.87 -22.71 6.64
N TYR A 465 1.74 -22.92 5.65
CA TYR A 465 3.10 -23.42 5.84
C TYR A 465 3.99 -22.46 6.67
N SER A 466 3.48 -21.26 6.94
CA SER A 466 4.03 -20.22 7.81
C SER A 466 3.87 -20.53 9.31
N PHE A 467 2.98 -21.46 9.72
CA PHE A 467 2.82 -21.80 11.14
C PHE A 467 3.83 -22.85 11.62
N ILE A 468 4.70 -22.47 12.56
CA ILE A 468 5.84 -23.26 13.00
C ILE A 468 5.95 -23.26 14.52
N PHE A 469 6.33 -24.39 15.08
CA PHE A 469 6.67 -24.55 16.48
C PHE A 469 8.11 -25.04 16.62
N HIS A 470 8.96 -24.26 17.27
CA HIS A 470 10.35 -24.57 17.59
C HIS A 470 10.42 -25.05 19.05
N GLY A 471 10.56 -26.36 19.27
CA GLY A 471 10.64 -26.95 20.61
C GLY A 471 11.98 -27.62 20.93
N LYS A 472 12.14 -28.12 22.16
CA LYS A 472 13.35 -28.88 22.59
C LYS A 472 13.62 -30.13 21.73
N ASP A 473 12.55 -30.76 21.22
CA ASP A 473 12.60 -31.95 20.37
C ASP A 473 12.80 -31.63 18.87
N GLY A 474 12.84 -30.34 18.49
CA GLY A 474 12.97 -29.88 17.10
C GLY A 474 11.78 -29.05 16.59
N VAL A 475 11.81 -28.75 15.29
CA VAL A 475 10.80 -27.94 14.58
C VAL A 475 9.65 -28.80 14.09
N ARG A 476 8.40 -28.38 14.36
CA ARG A 476 7.18 -29.10 13.95
C ARG A 476 6.05 -28.13 13.59
N SER A 477 5.00 -28.63 12.93
CA SER A 477 3.76 -27.87 12.77
C SER A 477 2.86 -28.01 14.01
N PRO A 478 2.23 -26.92 14.46
CA PRO A 478 1.17 -26.99 15.48
C PRO A 478 -0.13 -27.65 14.97
N SER A 479 -0.24 -27.94 13.67
CA SER A 479 -1.39 -28.57 13.01
C SER A 479 -1.88 -29.85 13.69
N TYR A 480 -3.18 -29.97 13.81
CA TYR A 480 -3.84 -31.19 14.25
C TYR A 480 -3.58 -32.39 13.31
N TYR A 481 -3.76 -32.20 12.00
CA TYR A 481 -3.57 -33.29 11.04
C TYR A 481 -2.10 -33.64 10.79
N ALA A 482 -1.16 -32.69 10.90
CA ALA A 482 0.26 -33.03 10.81
C ALA A 482 0.71 -33.92 12.00
N ASN A 483 0.26 -33.61 13.22
CA ASN A 483 0.50 -34.46 14.39
C ASN A 483 -0.14 -35.85 14.26
N ALA A 484 -1.28 -35.96 13.58
CA ALA A 484 -1.90 -37.26 13.26
C ALA A 484 -1.09 -38.03 12.19
N ALA A 485 -0.62 -37.34 11.14
CA ALA A 485 0.16 -37.93 10.05
C ALA A 485 1.52 -38.49 10.52
N ASP A 486 2.14 -37.89 11.53
CA ASP A 486 3.34 -38.41 12.18
C ASP A 486 3.13 -39.83 12.74
N ARG A 487 1.91 -40.15 13.18
CA ARG A 487 1.54 -41.45 13.78
C ARG A 487 1.19 -42.53 12.74
N LEU A 488 1.05 -42.18 11.46
CA LEU A 488 0.61 -43.09 10.39
C LEU A 488 1.79 -43.72 9.61
N THR A 489 1.60 -44.96 9.14
CA THR A 489 2.54 -45.73 8.30
C THR A 489 2.11 -45.73 6.83
N GLY A 490 3.02 -46.12 5.92
CA GLY A 490 2.74 -46.21 4.48
C GLY A 490 1.55 -47.10 4.11
N GLU A 491 1.28 -48.13 4.91
CA GLU A 491 0.19 -49.10 4.72
C GLU A 491 -1.15 -48.61 5.31
N THR A 492 -1.12 -47.68 6.28
CA THR A 492 -2.32 -47.21 7.00
C THR A 492 -2.83 -45.86 6.49
N ALA A 493 -2.02 -45.10 5.73
CA ALA A 493 -2.40 -43.79 5.19
C ALA A 493 -3.51 -43.83 4.13
N PRO A 494 -3.57 -44.79 3.17
CA PRO A 494 -4.67 -44.88 2.22
C PRO A 494 -6.02 -45.17 2.91
N ALA A 495 -6.03 -46.09 3.88
CA ALA A 495 -7.23 -46.37 4.68
C ALA A 495 -7.66 -45.17 5.53
N PHE A 496 -6.71 -44.37 6.04
CA PHE A 496 -7.01 -43.12 6.75
C PHE A 496 -7.62 -42.06 5.83
N LEU A 497 -7.11 -41.92 4.60
CA LEU A 497 -7.67 -41.05 3.57
C LEU A 497 -9.08 -41.49 3.13
N GLU A 498 -9.30 -42.78 2.95
CA GLU A 498 -10.59 -43.35 2.52
C GLU A 498 -11.62 -43.42 3.65
N SER A 499 -11.20 -43.32 4.92
CA SER A 499 -12.10 -43.42 6.08
C SER A 499 -13.05 -42.24 6.26
N ARG A 500 -12.86 -41.12 5.53
CA ARG A 500 -13.63 -39.88 5.72
C ARG A 500 -13.64 -38.99 4.46
N GLU A 501 -14.59 -38.05 4.40
CA GLU A 501 -14.57 -36.97 3.41
C GLU A 501 -13.56 -35.89 3.83
N TRP A 502 -12.69 -35.48 2.90
CA TRP A 502 -11.69 -34.45 3.12
C TRP A 502 -12.00 -33.19 2.32
N PRO A 503 -11.90 -31.99 2.90
CA PRO A 503 -11.77 -30.76 2.11
C PRO A 503 -10.54 -30.86 1.20
N GLU A 504 -10.64 -30.35 -0.04
CA GLU A 504 -9.61 -30.52 -1.07
C GLU A 504 -8.22 -30.00 -0.62
N ALA A 505 -8.19 -28.85 0.06
CA ALA A 505 -6.95 -28.28 0.60
C ALA A 505 -6.33 -29.17 1.69
N SER A 506 -7.14 -29.74 2.58
CA SER A 506 -6.70 -30.64 3.65
C SER A 506 -6.18 -31.97 3.09
N ALA A 507 -6.84 -32.53 2.07
CA ALA A 507 -6.39 -33.72 1.37
C ALA A 507 -5.04 -33.48 0.67
N LYS A 508 -4.89 -32.34 -0.03
CA LYS A 508 -3.63 -31.95 -0.67
C LYS A 508 -2.50 -31.77 0.34
N TYR A 509 -2.77 -31.11 1.46
CA TYR A 509 -1.79 -30.93 2.54
C TYR A 509 -1.38 -32.28 3.15
N PHE A 510 -2.34 -33.14 3.48
CA PHE A 510 -2.05 -34.49 4.00
C PHE A 510 -1.30 -35.36 3.00
N LEU A 511 -1.66 -35.31 1.71
CA LEU A 511 -0.96 -36.04 0.66
C LEU A 511 0.46 -35.51 0.44
N ALA A 512 0.65 -34.20 0.46
CA ALA A 512 1.97 -33.59 0.39
C ALA A 512 2.83 -34.05 1.58
N LEU A 513 2.27 -33.99 2.79
CA LEU A 513 2.83 -34.59 4.00
C LEU A 513 3.12 -36.08 3.79
N PHE A 514 2.24 -36.86 3.20
CA PHE A 514 2.52 -38.28 2.98
C PHE A 514 3.65 -38.51 1.95
N HIS A 515 3.68 -37.74 0.88
CA HIS A 515 4.66 -37.84 -0.21
C HIS A 515 6.06 -37.41 0.22
N ALA A 516 6.19 -36.30 0.95
CA ALA A 516 7.48 -35.87 1.50
C ALA A 516 8.08 -36.93 2.45
N LYS A 517 7.24 -37.70 3.17
CA LYS A 517 7.65 -38.75 4.12
C LYS A 517 8.16 -39.98 3.37
N ASN A 518 7.60 -40.25 2.20
CA ASN A 518 8.01 -41.37 1.35
C ASN A 518 9.19 -41.00 0.42
N LEU A 519 9.35 -39.74 0.00
CA LEU A 519 10.56 -39.23 -0.68
C LEU A 519 11.83 -39.44 0.15
N LEU A 520 11.72 -39.36 1.48
CA LEU A 520 12.82 -39.65 2.42
C LEU A 520 13.15 -41.15 2.57
N LYS A 521 12.27 -42.06 2.15
CA LYS A 521 12.55 -43.51 2.15
C LYS A 521 13.44 -43.94 0.98
N ASP A 522 13.58 -43.12 -0.06
CA ASP A 522 14.55 -43.37 -1.12
C ASP A 522 15.97 -43.13 -0.59
N ARG A 523 16.76 -44.20 -0.56
CA ARG A 523 18.02 -44.37 0.17
C ARG A 523 19.13 -43.33 -0.11
N ASN A 524 18.96 -42.43 -1.07
CA ASN A 524 19.93 -41.39 -1.40
C ASN A 524 19.93 -40.22 -0.39
N ILE A 525 18.79 -39.84 0.18
CA ILE A 525 18.73 -38.77 1.19
C ILE A 525 19.21 -39.28 2.55
N ALA A 526 18.91 -40.54 2.90
CA ALA A 526 19.41 -41.19 4.11
C ALA A 526 20.95 -41.28 4.16
N ALA A 527 21.61 -41.52 3.02
CA ALA A 527 23.08 -41.60 2.92
C ALA A 527 23.78 -40.24 3.15
N TYR A 528 23.08 -39.13 2.87
CA TYR A 528 23.55 -37.78 3.21
C TYR A 528 23.48 -37.53 4.73
N PHE A 529 22.46 -38.05 5.42
CA PHE A 529 22.33 -37.95 6.87
C PHE A 529 23.33 -38.81 7.66
N GLU A 530 23.71 -39.99 7.14
CA GLU A 530 24.74 -40.84 7.77
C GLU A 530 26.12 -40.14 7.87
N ARG A 531 26.43 -39.16 7.00
CA ARG A 531 27.68 -38.38 7.07
C ARG A 531 27.68 -37.27 8.12
N GLN A 532 26.54 -36.96 8.73
CA GLN A 532 26.34 -35.87 9.70
C GLN A 532 26.12 -36.40 11.13
N ALA A 533 26.39 -37.68 11.37
CA ALA A 533 25.99 -38.44 12.56
C ALA A 533 26.91 -38.31 13.79
N GLU A 534 27.80 -37.31 13.86
CA GLU A 534 28.61 -37.08 15.08
C GLU A 534 28.08 -36.00 16.02
N ASP A 535 27.08 -35.21 15.63
CA ASP A 535 26.41 -34.29 16.56
C ASP A 535 24.97 -34.70 16.85
N SER A 536 24.69 -34.82 18.14
CA SER A 536 23.59 -35.50 18.81
C SER A 536 22.16 -35.29 18.26
N GLY A 537 21.39 -36.38 18.22
CA GLY A 537 19.93 -36.39 18.44
C GLY A 537 19.01 -36.24 17.23
N GLY A 538 18.50 -37.37 16.71
CA GLY A 538 17.10 -37.61 16.26
C GLY A 538 16.25 -36.63 15.41
N SER A 539 16.69 -35.44 15.01
CA SER A 539 15.80 -34.34 14.54
C SER A 539 15.88 -33.98 13.05
N LYS A 540 16.74 -34.63 12.26
CA LYS A 540 17.13 -34.10 10.93
C LYS A 540 16.17 -34.46 9.78
N GLU A 541 15.42 -35.56 9.86
CA GLU A 541 14.49 -36.01 8.80
C GLU A 541 13.19 -35.19 8.73
N THR A 542 12.65 -34.79 9.89
CA THR A 542 11.40 -34.01 10.01
C THR A 542 11.57 -32.57 9.50
N LEU A 543 12.74 -31.97 9.72
CA LEU A 543 13.03 -30.62 9.24
C LEU A 543 13.12 -30.56 7.70
N VAL A 544 13.73 -31.56 7.06
CA VAL A 544 13.81 -31.66 5.59
C VAL A 544 12.45 -31.93 4.96
N TYR A 545 11.64 -32.77 5.61
CA TYR A 545 10.27 -33.01 5.24
C TYR A 545 9.43 -31.73 5.13
N TRP A 546 9.49 -30.87 6.16
CA TRP A 546 8.81 -29.57 6.18
C TRP A 546 9.35 -28.60 5.13
N LYS A 547 10.64 -28.65 4.84
CA LYS A 547 11.27 -27.74 3.86
C LYS A 547 11.02 -28.16 2.40
N VAL A 548 10.86 -29.45 2.11
CA VAL A 548 10.40 -29.92 0.79
C VAL A 548 8.93 -29.57 0.55
N LEU A 549 8.10 -29.55 1.60
CA LEU A 549 6.72 -29.04 1.50
C LEU A 549 6.66 -27.56 1.13
N ARG A 550 7.59 -26.74 1.64
CA ARG A 550 7.66 -25.31 1.33
C ARG A 550 7.92 -25.00 -0.13
N ILE A 551 8.72 -25.82 -0.83
CA ILE A 551 9.01 -25.62 -2.26
C ILE A 551 8.02 -26.36 -3.18
N HIS A 552 7.05 -27.08 -2.63
CA HIS A 552 6.06 -27.82 -3.43
C HIS A 552 5.21 -26.92 -4.34
N PRO A 553 4.72 -25.74 -3.92
CA PRO A 553 4.04 -24.79 -4.82
C PRO A 553 4.92 -24.39 -6.00
N LEU A 554 6.21 -24.12 -5.75
CA LEU A 554 7.20 -23.81 -6.78
C LEU A 554 7.35 -24.98 -7.78
N LEU A 555 7.44 -26.21 -7.28
CA LEU A 555 7.51 -27.43 -8.10
C LEU A 555 6.23 -27.64 -8.94
N ALA A 556 5.07 -27.24 -8.42
CA ALA A 556 3.79 -27.36 -9.11
C ALA A 556 3.69 -26.41 -10.31
N LYS A 557 4.40 -25.28 -10.29
CA LYS A 557 4.46 -24.31 -11.40
C LYS A 557 5.31 -24.79 -12.59
N CYS A 558 6.21 -25.76 -12.38
CA CYS A 558 7.06 -26.32 -13.44
C CYS A 558 6.36 -27.41 -14.27
N SER A 559 6.72 -27.48 -15.57
CA SER A 559 6.46 -28.63 -16.44
C SER A 559 7.00 -29.94 -15.85
N SER A 560 6.50 -31.10 -16.28
CA SER A 560 6.93 -32.40 -15.70
C SER A 560 8.41 -32.72 -15.90
N GLY A 561 9.01 -32.31 -17.02
CA GLY A 561 10.43 -32.52 -17.30
C GLY A 561 11.33 -31.56 -16.53
N ASP A 562 10.89 -30.30 -16.41
CA ASP A 562 11.60 -29.28 -15.63
C ASP A 562 11.46 -29.54 -14.13
N ARG A 563 10.33 -30.09 -13.68
CA ARG A 563 10.13 -30.52 -12.29
C ARG A 563 11.10 -31.61 -11.89
N GLU A 564 11.35 -32.63 -12.72
CA GLU A 564 12.37 -33.65 -12.41
C GLU A 564 13.77 -33.04 -12.42
N THR A 565 14.09 -32.17 -13.38
CA THR A 565 15.39 -31.47 -13.43
C THR A 565 15.58 -30.57 -12.19
N LEU A 566 14.54 -29.87 -11.78
CA LEU A 566 14.48 -29.06 -10.58
C LEU A 566 14.64 -29.91 -9.33
N LEU A 567 13.90 -31.01 -9.23
CA LEU A 567 14.02 -31.97 -8.14
C LEU A 567 15.41 -32.58 -8.08
N GLU A 568 16.04 -32.91 -9.21
CA GLU A 568 17.42 -33.39 -9.27
C GLU A 568 18.42 -32.34 -8.79
N ARG A 569 18.22 -31.06 -9.17
CA ARG A 569 19.06 -29.94 -8.69
C ARG A 569 18.85 -29.66 -7.21
N VAL A 570 17.61 -29.60 -6.73
CA VAL A 570 17.28 -29.51 -5.30
C VAL A 570 17.88 -30.69 -4.54
N ARG A 571 17.75 -31.93 -5.06
CA ARG A 571 18.39 -33.13 -4.50
C ARG A 571 19.92 -33.01 -4.47
N ALA A 572 20.53 -32.40 -5.48
CA ALA A 572 21.97 -32.17 -5.51
C ALA A 572 22.41 -31.13 -4.45
N GLU A 573 21.67 -30.02 -4.32
CA GLU A 573 21.89 -29.00 -3.29
C GLU A 573 21.67 -29.53 -1.86
N MET A 574 20.71 -30.45 -1.70
CA MET A 574 20.44 -31.13 -0.43
C MET A 574 21.58 -32.06 0.04
N ASN A 575 22.67 -32.20 -0.73
CA ASN A 575 23.85 -32.98 -0.33
C ASN A 575 24.96 -32.13 0.36
N ALA A 576 24.75 -30.82 0.59
CA ALA A 576 25.69 -29.89 1.27
C ALA A 576 25.33 -29.64 2.75
N ASN A 577 26.12 -28.95 3.59
CA ASN A 577 25.89 -28.78 5.06
C ASN A 577 24.42 -28.46 5.49
N SER A 578 23.93 -29.00 6.61
CA SER A 578 22.52 -28.94 7.03
C SER A 578 21.96 -27.53 7.30
N ALA A 579 22.76 -26.62 7.88
CA ALA A 579 22.36 -25.22 8.09
C ALA A 579 22.30 -24.40 6.78
N VAL A 580 23.15 -24.76 5.82
CA VAL A 580 23.23 -24.12 4.50
C VAL A 580 22.01 -24.47 3.65
N ILE A 581 21.57 -25.74 3.70
CA ILE A 581 20.36 -26.19 3.02
C ILE A 581 19.12 -25.44 3.52
N GLU A 582 19.04 -25.16 4.82
CA GLU A 582 17.92 -24.41 5.41
C GLU A 582 17.75 -23.04 4.77
N LEU A 583 18.83 -22.27 4.76
CA LEU A 583 18.83 -20.93 4.18
C LEU A 583 18.48 -20.98 2.68
N ARG A 584 19.00 -21.95 1.93
CA ARG A 584 18.68 -22.13 0.51
C ARG A 584 17.19 -22.41 0.28
N LEU A 585 16.57 -23.26 1.09
CA LEU A 585 15.15 -23.60 0.97
C LEU A 585 14.24 -22.44 1.36
N ASP A 586 14.61 -21.66 2.38
CA ASP A 586 13.88 -20.45 2.76
C ASP A 586 13.96 -19.37 1.66
N VAL A 587 15.13 -19.20 1.04
CA VAL A 587 15.31 -18.31 -0.12
C VAL A 587 14.45 -18.75 -1.31
N LEU A 588 14.37 -20.05 -1.61
CA LEU A 588 13.50 -20.58 -2.67
C LEU A 588 12.01 -20.38 -2.38
N PHE A 589 11.60 -20.52 -1.12
CA PHE A 589 10.22 -20.27 -0.70
C PHE A 589 9.84 -18.79 -0.87
N LEU A 590 10.71 -17.86 -0.44
CA LEU A 590 10.47 -16.43 -0.64
C LEU A 590 10.40 -16.08 -2.12
N PHE A 591 11.25 -16.70 -2.95
CA PHE A 591 11.19 -16.48 -4.40
C PHE A 591 9.86 -16.92 -5.03
N GLU A 592 9.25 -18.00 -4.52
CA GLU A 592 7.91 -18.43 -4.95
C GLU A 592 6.85 -17.37 -4.64
N GLN A 593 6.93 -16.76 -3.46
CA GLN A 593 6.05 -15.64 -3.09
C GLN A 593 6.26 -14.43 -3.99
N TYR A 594 7.50 -14.17 -4.46
CA TYR A 594 7.80 -13.07 -5.38
C TYR A 594 7.19 -13.29 -6.76
N LEU A 595 7.15 -14.53 -7.24
CA LEU A 595 6.45 -14.85 -8.49
C LEU A 595 4.94 -14.62 -8.35
N ASP A 596 4.37 -14.93 -7.18
CA ASP A 596 2.94 -14.76 -6.92
C ASP A 596 2.54 -13.36 -6.43
N ALA A 597 3.51 -12.50 -6.11
CA ALA A 597 3.26 -11.15 -5.63
C ALA A 597 2.65 -10.28 -6.74
N LEU A 598 2.98 -10.55 -8.01
CA LEU A 598 2.46 -9.85 -9.17
C LEU A 598 2.15 -10.81 -10.32
N CYS A 599 0.92 -10.75 -10.85
CA CYS A 599 0.53 -11.51 -12.03
C CYS A 599 1.04 -10.82 -13.32
N ILE A 600 2.37 -10.75 -13.52
CA ILE A 600 3.00 -10.04 -14.65
C ILE A 600 3.89 -10.91 -15.53
N TYR A 601 4.23 -12.12 -15.08
CA TYR A 601 5.04 -13.07 -15.84
C TYR A 601 4.14 -14.03 -16.60
N SER A 602 4.49 -14.34 -17.85
CA SER A 602 3.94 -15.48 -18.57
C SER A 602 4.53 -16.78 -18.04
N LYS A 603 3.87 -17.93 -18.25
CA LYS A 603 4.39 -19.24 -17.80
C LYS A 603 5.83 -19.52 -18.27
N PRO A 604 6.20 -19.24 -19.54
CA PRO A 604 7.59 -19.41 -19.98
C PRO A 604 8.58 -18.48 -19.25
N GLU A 605 8.20 -17.23 -18.96
CA GLU A 605 9.04 -16.30 -18.19
C GLU A 605 9.19 -16.77 -16.74
N GLU A 606 8.12 -17.27 -16.10
CA GLU A 606 8.19 -17.87 -14.77
C GLU A 606 9.14 -19.07 -14.73
N GLU A 607 9.05 -19.98 -15.68
CA GLU A 607 9.92 -21.16 -15.77
C GLU A 607 11.39 -20.77 -15.96
N GLU A 608 11.68 -19.79 -16.84
CA GLU A 608 13.03 -19.26 -17.05
C GLU A 608 13.58 -18.61 -15.77
N LEU A 609 12.78 -17.81 -15.08
CA LEU A 609 13.15 -17.16 -13.83
C LEU A 609 13.43 -18.17 -12.71
N ILE A 610 12.59 -19.21 -12.58
CA ILE A 610 12.82 -20.31 -11.63
C ILE A 610 14.17 -20.96 -11.92
N GLN A 611 14.40 -21.41 -13.16
CA GLN A 611 15.65 -22.08 -13.56
C GLN A 611 16.89 -21.20 -13.33
N SER A 612 16.78 -19.91 -13.67
CA SER A 612 17.84 -18.92 -13.46
C SER A 612 18.14 -18.76 -11.97
N PHE A 613 17.11 -18.58 -11.14
CA PHE A 613 17.25 -18.38 -9.70
C PHE A 613 17.91 -19.56 -9.01
N ILE A 614 17.53 -20.80 -9.37
CA ILE A 614 18.18 -22.00 -8.83
C ILE A 614 19.65 -22.07 -9.22
N GLY A 615 19.96 -21.78 -10.49
CA GLY A 615 21.34 -21.74 -10.96
C GLY A 615 22.19 -20.71 -10.21
N ILE A 616 21.62 -19.53 -9.94
CA ILE A 616 22.26 -18.49 -9.14
C ILE A 616 22.45 -18.98 -7.70
N LEU A 617 21.39 -19.49 -7.07
CA LEU A 617 21.43 -19.95 -5.70
C LEU A 617 22.50 -21.04 -5.51
N SER A 618 22.58 -22.02 -6.41
CA SER A 618 23.65 -23.03 -6.45
C SER A 618 25.07 -22.46 -6.45
N SER A 619 25.25 -21.26 -6.99
CA SER A 619 26.55 -20.57 -7.07
C SER A 619 26.83 -19.62 -5.90
N VAL A 620 25.82 -19.25 -5.12
CA VAL A 620 25.95 -18.45 -3.89
C VAL A 620 26.81 -19.22 -2.90
N LYS A 621 27.82 -18.56 -2.32
CA LYS A 621 28.65 -19.16 -1.26
C LYS A 621 27.83 -19.30 0.01
N ASP A 622 28.13 -20.35 0.77
CA ASP A 622 27.40 -20.67 2.00
C ASP A 622 27.40 -19.53 3.04
N GLU A 623 28.48 -18.74 3.10
CA GLU A 623 28.61 -17.56 3.98
C GLU A 623 27.74 -16.36 3.57
N ASP A 624 27.32 -16.28 2.30
CA ASP A 624 26.53 -15.17 1.76
C ASP A 624 25.02 -15.47 1.78
N LEU A 625 24.61 -16.72 2.05
CA LEU A 625 23.20 -17.13 2.11
C LEU A 625 22.33 -16.33 3.12
N PRO A 626 22.80 -16.01 4.34
CA PRO A 626 22.01 -15.17 5.25
C PRO A 626 21.71 -13.79 4.67
N ILE A 627 22.64 -13.22 3.89
CA ILE A 627 22.48 -11.92 3.23
C ILE A 627 21.47 -12.03 2.09
N VAL A 628 21.53 -13.11 1.31
CA VAL A 628 20.54 -13.38 0.25
C VAL A 628 19.14 -13.60 0.84
N LEU A 629 19.04 -14.27 1.97
CA LEU A 629 17.77 -14.45 2.68
C LEU A 629 17.19 -13.12 3.18
N ASP A 630 18.02 -12.27 3.78
CA ASP A 630 17.62 -10.92 4.18
C ASP A 630 17.14 -10.11 2.97
N LEU A 631 17.88 -10.16 1.85
CA LEU A 631 17.49 -9.52 0.60
C LEU A 631 16.14 -10.02 0.07
N ALA A 632 15.93 -11.34 0.04
CA ALA A 632 14.68 -11.94 -0.43
C ALA A 632 13.49 -11.68 0.50
N ARG A 633 13.74 -11.29 1.76
CA ARG A 633 12.69 -10.98 2.74
C ARG A 633 12.35 -9.49 2.75
N ASN A 634 13.40 -8.67 2.77
CA ASN A 634 13.36 -7.25 3.08
C ASN A 634 13.65 -6.36 1.86
N GLY A 635 14.11 -6.93 0.75
CA GLY A 635 14.41 -6.19 -0.46
C GLY A 635 13.17 -5.73 -1.21
N ILE A 636 13.36 -4.72 -2.05
CA ILE A 636 12.30 -4.10 -2.86
C ILE A 636 12.12 -4.76 -4.24
N PHE A 637 12.95 -5.74 -4.59
CA PHE A 637 13.02 -6.28 -5.95
C PHE A 637 11.84 -7.20 -6.28
N ASN A 638 11.33 -7.18 -7.52
CA ASN A 638 10.52 -8.29 -8.02
C ASN A 638 11.39 -9.52 -8.35
N ALA A 639 10.77 -10.64 -8.72
CA ALA A 639 11.47 -11.89 -9.03
C ALA A 639 12.56 -11.73 -10.11
N GLY A 640 12.26 -11.01 -11.20
CA GLY A 640 13.22 -10.76 -12.29
C GLY A 640 14.40 -9.89 -11.88
N HIS A 641 14.13 -8.78 -11.19
CA HIS A 641 15.15 -7.87 -10.66
C HIS A 641 16.03 -8.56 -9.60
N LEU A 642 15.44 -9.42 -8.75
CA LEU A 642 16.18 -10.18 -7.77
C LEU A 642 17.18 -11.14 -8.44
N CYS A 643 16.75 -11.86 -9.48
CA CYS A 643 17.66 -12.73 -10.25
C CYS A 643 18.80 -11.92 -10.89
N GLN A 644 18.50 -10.76 -11.46
CA GLN A 644 19.51 -9.92 -12.11
C GLN A 644 20.52 -9.35 -11.12
N PHE A 645 20.04 -8.84 -9.98
CA PHE A 645 20.89 -8.34 -8.92
C PHE A 645 21.80 -9.44 -8.37
N LEU A 646 21.22 -10.59 -8.00
CA LEU A 646 21.97 -11.70 -7.42
C LEU A 646 23.04 -12.24 -8.37
N LYS A 647 22.76 -12.33 -9.68
CA LYS A 647 23.73 -12.80 -10.67
C LYS A 647 25.05 -12.03 -10.64
N HIS A 648 25.01 -10.71 -10.39
CA HIS A 648 26.22 -9.88 -10.27
C HIS A 648 26.74 -9.84 -8.83
N ALA A 649 25.84 -9.78 -7.86
CA ALA A 649 26.21 -9.69 -6.45
C ALA A 649 26.94 -10.97 -5.96
N THR A 650 26.63 -12.15 -6.50
CA THR A 650 27.38 -13.40 -6.19
C THR A 650 28.85 -13.35 -6.59
N GLU A 651 29.19 -12.54 -7.60
CA GLU A 651 30.55 -12.35 -8.06
C GLU A 651 31.22 -11.12 -7.42
N ASN A 652 30.43 -10.18 -6.87
CA ASN A 652 30.87 -8.94 -6.27
C ASN A 652 30.21 -8.68 -4.91
N ARG A 653 30.86 -9.12 -3.83
CA ARG A 653 30.37 -8.95 -2.45
C ARG A 653 30.14 -7.50 -2.03
N GLN A 654 30.90 -6.56 -2.58
CA GLN A 654 30.72 -5.13 -2.30
C GLN A 654 29.30 -4.66 -2.67
N LEU A 655 28.73 -5.19 -3.76
CA LEU A 655 27.39 -4.83 -4.20
C LEU A 655 26.31 -5.27 -3.20
N PHE A 656 26.48 -6.43 -2.55
CA PHE A 656 25.61 -6.89 -1.47
C PHE A 656 25.65 -5.96 -0.26
N ASP A 657 26.86 -5.62 0.19
CA ASP A 657 27.05 -4.78 1.38
C ASP A 657 26.47 -3.38 1.18
N LEU A 658 26.68 -2.78 0.00
CA LEU A 658 26.10 -1.48 -0.37
C LEU A 658 24.58 -1.50 -0.37
N TYR A 659 23.96 -2.52 -0.98
CA TYR A 659 22.50 -2.63 -1.00
C TYR A 659 21.92 -2.84 0.40
N ARG A 660 22.57 -3.69 1.22
CA ARG A 660 22.12 -3.95 2.59
C ARG A 660 22.16 -2.67 3.42
N ASN A 661 23.24 -1.89 3.34
CA ASN A 661 23.34 -0.61 4.03
C ASN A 661 22.24 0.35 3.57
N TYR A 662 22.00 0.45 2.26
CA TYR A 662 20.91 1.27 1.71
C TYR A 662 19.55 0.85 2.27
N SER A 663 19.26 -0.45 2.27
CA SER A 663 18.00 -1.01 2.76
C SER A 663 17.79 -0.74 4.25
N LEU A 664 18.83 -0.88 5.07
CA LEU A 664 18.75 -0.60 6.51
C LEU A 664 18.46 0.87 6.79
N VAL A 665 19.18 1.78 6.15
CA VAL A 665 19.03 3.23 6.36
C VAL A 665 17.69 3.73 5.82
N SER A 666 17.25 3.26 4.64
CA SER A 666 15.98 3.67 4.04
C SER A 666 14.76 3.39 4.96
N LYS A 667 14.80 2.33 5.76
CA LYS A 667 13.74 1.96 6.71
C LYS A 667 13.60 2.93 7.88
N GLU A 668 14.66 3.67 8.23
CA GLU A 668 14.65 4.66 9.32
C GLU A 668 13.71 5.83 9.00
N PHE A 669 13.51 6.18 7.72
CA PHE A 669 12.67 7.32 7.34
C PHE A 669 11.16 7.08 7.43
N ALA A 670 10.72 5.86 7.77
CA ALA A 670 9.30 5.54 7.96
C ALA A 670 8.70 6.11 9.26
N VAL A 671 9.49 6.76 10.12
CA VAL A 671 9.05 7.29 11.43
C VAL A 671 9.19 8.81 11.59
N ILE A 672 9.48 9.55 10.50
CA ILE A 672 9.66 11.02 10.52
C ILE A 672 8.51 11.78 11.21
N PRO A 673 7.23 11.37 11.11
CA PRO A 673 6.14 12.05 11.84
C PRO A 673 6.30 12.03 13.38
N TYR A 674 7.12 11.13 13.91
CA TYR A 674 7.28 10.89 15.35
C TYR A 674 8.66 11.32 15.87
N ASP A 675 9.64 11.48 14.99
CA ASP A 675 11.02 11.82 15.36
C ASP A 675 11.73 12.61 14.25
N LEU A 676 11.85 13.92 14.45
CA LEU A 676 12.57 14.82 13.53
C LEU A 676 14.09 14.60 13.54
N SER A 677 14.65 13.90 14.53
CA SER A 677 16.09 13.64 14.60
C SER A 677 16.59 12.77 13.43
N VAL A 678 15.70 11.96 12.86
CA VAL A 678 15.95 11.13 11.67
C VAL A 678 16.38 11.96 10.46
N ILE A 679 16.00 13.24 10.38
CA ILE A 679 16.43 14.14 9.29
C ILE A 679 17.96 14.24 9.24
N GLY A 680 18.64 14.15 10.39
CA GLY A 680 20.10 14.12 10.45
C GLY A 680 20.77 12.91 9.79
N ARG A 681 19.99 11.89 9.37
CA ARG A 681 20.48 10.68 8.71
C ARG A 681 20.47 10.78 7.17
N PHE A 682 19.79 11.77 6.58
CA PHE A 682 19.77 11.96 5.11
C PHE A 682 21.15 12.12 4.46
N PRO A 683 22.16 12.80 5.06
CA PRO A 683 23.51 12.83 4.49
C PRO A 683 24.11 11.43 4.29
N TYR A 684 23.98 10.57 5.30
CA TYR A 684 24.46 9.19 5.24
C TYR A 684 23.65 8.35 4.26
N PHE A 685 22.34 8.57 4.18
CA PHE A 685 21.48 7.92 3.19
C PHE A 685 21.89 8.27 1.76
N ASN A 686 22.19 9.55 1.49
CA ASN A 686 22.68 10.01 0.19
C ASN A 686 24.02 9.37 -0.17
N GLU A 687 24.96 9.32 0.77
CA GLU A 687 26.26 8.66 0.57
C GLU A 687 26.09 7.20 0.15
N VAL A 688 25.34 6.42 0.95
CA VAL A 688 25.13 5.00 0.70
C VAL A 688 24.39 4.75 -0.61
N PHE A 689 23.37 5.57 -0.94
CA PHE A 689 22.66 5.47 -2.21
C PHE A 689 23.58 5.79 -3.41
N VAL A 690 24.38 6.86 -3.33
CA VAL A 690 25.29 7.25 -4.42
C VAL A 690 26.34 6.18 -4.68
N GLU A 691 26.91 5.60 -3.63
CA GLU A 691 27.84 4.47 -3.76
C GLU A 691 27.19 3.25 -4.43
N LEU A 692 26.00 2.86 -3.97
CA LEU A 692 25.22 1.76 -4.55
C LEU A 692 24.89 2.03 -6.02
N ASN A 693 24.40 3.21 -6.35
CA ASN A 693 24.03 3.62 -7.70
C ASN A 693 25.25 3.61 -8.63
N ASN A 694 26.40 4.13 -8.19
CA ASN A 694 27.64 4.10 -8.95
C ASN A 694 28.14 2.67 -9.21
N GLU A 695 28.01 1.78 -8.22
CA GLU A 695 28.39 0.36 -8.38
C GLU A 695 27.46 -0.36 -9.37
N MET A 696 26.14 -0.19 -9.23
CA MET A 696 25.16 -0.80 -10.14
C MET A 696 25.32 -0.32 -11.58
N ASN A 697 25.61 0.97 -11.80
CA ASN A 697 25.74 1.54 -13.14
C ASN A 697 26.97 1.03 -13.92
N LYS A 698 27.88 0.27 -13.28
CA LYS A 698 28.93 -0.49 -13.99
C LYS A 698 28.37 -1.66 -14.80
N TYR A 699 27.16 -2.13 -14.46
CA TYR A 699 26.50 -3.27 -15.08
C TYR A 699 25.28 -2.81 -15.88
N ALA A 700 25.34 -2.95 -17.21
CA ALA A 700 24.24 -2.52 -18.08
C ALA A 700 22.88 -3.17 -17.71
N SER A 701 22.88 -4.43 -17.25
CA SER A 701 21.67 -5.14 -16.84
C SER A 701 21.06 -4.68 -15.52
N LEU A 702 21.78 -3.86 -14.73
CA LEU A 702 21.28 -3.29 -13.48
C LEU A 702 20.80 -1.83 -13.65
N GLY A 703 20.89 -1.26 -14.85
CA GLY A 703 20.48 0.14 -15.09
C GLY A 703 19.01 0.40 -14.77
N GLU A 704 18.11 -0.55 -15.06
CA GLU A 704 16.67 -0.43 -14.72
C GLU A 704 16.44 -0.45 -13.21
N LEU A 705 17.15 -1.35 -12.52
CA LEU A 705 17.11 -1.49 -11.07
C LEU A 705 17.61 -0.22 -10.38
N SER A 706 18.71 0.31 -10.89
CA SER A 706 19.33 1.56 -10.46
C SER A 706 18.36 2.74 -10.57
N SER A 707 17.67 2.85 -11.71
CA SER A 707 16.65 3.87 -11.94
C SER A 707 15.45 3.71 -11.00
N SER A 708 14.99 2.48 -10.74
CA SER A 708 13.89 2.22 -9.80
C SER A 708 14.26 2.55 -8.35
N ILE A 709 15.50 2.29 -7.92
CA ILE A 709 15.99 2.70 -6.60
C ILE A 709 16.07 4.22 -6.51
N PHE A 710 16.59 4.88 -7.55
CA PHE A 710 16.64 6.34 -7.59
C PHE A 710 15.23 6.95 -7.47
N HIS A 711 14.24 6.46 -8.21
CA HIS A 711 12.84 6.87 -8.02
C HIS A 711 12.36 6.67 -6.58
N THR A 712 12.72 5.56 -5.93
CA THR A 712 12.34 5.30 -4.54
C THR A 712 12.96 6.32 -3.57
N VAL A 713 14.20 6.74 -3.81
CA VAL A 713 14.88 7.80 -3.03
C VAL A 713 14.16 9.14 -3.22
N VAL A 714 13.84 9.51 -4.46
CA VAL A 714 13.11 10.75 -4.78
C VAL A 714 11.74 10.80 -4.09
N GLU A 715 10.99 9.70 -4.15
CA GLU A 715 9.68 9.59 -3.47
C GLU A 715 9.81 9.58 -1.94
N THR A 716 10.91 9.07 -1.39
CA THR A 716 11.20 9.15 0.05
C THR A 716 11.37 10.60 0.49
N TYR A 717 12.10 11.40 -0.30
CA TYR A 717 12.25 12.83 -0.08
C TYR A 717 10.92 13.58 -0.21
N ASP A 718 10.17 13.40 -1.30
CA ASP A 718 8.87 14.06 -1.55
C ASP A 718 7.87 13.75 -0.42
N LYS A 719 7.75 12.48 -0.03
CA LYS A 719 6.89 12.05 1.07
C LYS A 719 7.30 12.69 2.39
N SER A 720 8.59 12.60 2.76
CA SER A 720 9.10 13.17 4.02
C SER A 720 8.88 14.68 4.07
N ALA A 721 9.11 15.36 2.96
CA ALA A 721 8.93 16.80 2.83
C ALA A 721 7.45 17.20 2.94
N LYS A 722 6.51 16.44 2.35
CA LYS A 722 5.07 16.66 2.52
C LYS A 722 4.60 16.46 3.96
N GLU A 723 5.05 15.38 4.62
CA GLU A 723 4.67 15.09 6.01
C GLU A 723 5.13 16.22 6.97
N ILE A 724 6.35 16.70 6.80
CA ILE A 724 6.86 17.84 7.58
C ILE A 724 6.11 19.13 7.22
N LEU A 725 5.86 19.39 5.94
CA LEU A 725 5.11 20.58 5.49
C LEU A 725 3.71 20.63 6.09
N LEU A 726 2.98 19.52 6.10
CA LEU A 726 1.65 19.45 6.73
C LEU A 726 1.74 19.80 8.22
N SER A 727 2.78 19.30 8.91
CA SER A 727 3.03 19.64 10.32
C SER A 727 3.39 21.12 10.51
N VAL A 728 4.10 21.75 9.56
CA VAL A 728 4.36 23.20 9.56
C VAL A 728 3.05 23.98 9.43
N ILE A 729 2.15 23.56 8.53
CA ILE A 729 0.87 24.22 8.28
C ILE A 729 -0.07 24.07 9.48
N ASP A 730 -0.15 22.88 10.07
CA ASP A 730 -1.08 22.56 11.15
C ASP A 730 -0.63 23.10 12.51
N ASP A 731 0.65 22.92 12.87
CA ASP A 731 1.16 23.23 14.21
C ASP A 731 1.89 24.58 14.28
N GLY A 732 2.38 25.12 13.16
CA GLY A 732 3.12 26.39 13.12
C GLY A 732 4.43 26.41 13.90
N SER A 733 4.93 25.25 14.37
CA SER A 733 6.14 25.17 15.20
C SER A 733 7.42 25.51 14.40
N PRO A 734 8.33 26.34 14.95
CA PRO A 734 9.65 26.57 14.38
C PRO A 734 10.47 25.30 14.14
N SER A 735 10.31 24.28 15.00
CA SER A 735 11.05 23.02 14.87
C SER A 735 10.73 22.28 13.56
N TYR A 736 9.46 22.28 13.13
CA TYR A 736 9.05 21.67 11.87
C TYR A 736 9.53 22.48 10.66
N TYR A 737 9.55 23.81 10.78
CA TYR A 737 10.06 24.68 9.71
C TYR A 737 11.57 24.52 9.50
N GLU A 738 12.35 24.47 10.59
CA GLU A 738 13.79 24.16 10.55
C GLU A 738 14.05 22.76 9.99
N ALA A 739 13.28 21.77 10.43
CA ALA A 739 13.33 20.41 9.87
C ALA A 739 13.06 20.39 8.36
N TYR A 740 12.06 21.15 7.91
CA TYR A 740 11.67 21.22 6.50
C TYR A 740 12.78 21.85 5.64
N THR A 741 13.29 23.01 6.06
CA THR A 741 14.39 23.68 5.35
C THR A 741 15.65 22.81 5.31
N ARG A 742 15.99 22.16 6.43
CA ARG A 742 17.11 21.21 6.49
C ARG A 742 16.92 20.06 5.50
N LEU A 743 15.73 19.47 5.41
CA LEU A 743 15.46 18.39 4.47
C LEU A 743 15.66 18.83 3.01
N LEU A 744 15.20 20.04 2.64
CA LEU A 744 15.40 20.61 1.30
C LEU A 744 16.89 20.85 1.00
N THR A 745 17.66 21.30 1.98
CA THR A 745 19.12 21.42 1.88
C THR A 745 19.80 20.07 1.62
N GLU A 746 19.41 19.02 2.36
CA GLU A 746 19.96 17.68 2.13
C GLU A 746 19.55 17.11 0.77
N TRP A 747 18.37 17.44 0.27
CA TRP A 747 17.92 17.06 -1.08
C TRP A 747 18.75 17.73 -2.17
N LEU A 748 19.06 19.03 -2.03
CA LEU A 748 20.03 19.70 -2.90
C LEU A 748 21.42 19.06 -2.82
N GLY A 749 21.82 18.57 -1.65
CA GLY A 749 23.03 17.77 -1.45
C GLY A 749 23.06 16.49 -2.29
N LEU A 750 21.92 15.79 -2.40
CA LEU A 750 21.76 14.65 -3.31
C LEU A 750 21.86 15.08 -4.78
N ILE A 751 21.11 16.11 -5.19
CA ILE A 751 21.09 16.61 -6.57
C ILE A 751 22.49 16.99 -7.05
N ARG A 752 23.31 17.62 -6.18
CA ARG A 752 24.71 17.98 -6.45
C ARG A 752 25.58 16.78 -6.90
N GLN A 753 25.22 15.55 -6.53
CA GLN A 753 25.95 14.35 -6.95
C GLN A 753 25.65 13.95 -8.41
N PHE A 754 24.53 14.42 -8.98
CA PHE A 754 24.03 14.02 -10.28
C PHE A 754 23.99 15.16 -11.31
N ASP A 755 23.87 16.41 -10.86
CA ASP A 755 23.93 17.62 -11.70
C ASP A 755 25.14 18.49 -11.34
N LYS A 756 25.83 19.02 -12.35
CA LYS A 756 27.04 19.84 -12.21
C LYS A 756 26.77 21.33 -12.16
N ASN A 757 25.51 21.76 -12.17
CA ASN A 757 25.15 23.18 -12.13
C ASN A 757 25.28 23.78 -10.72
N GLU A 758 26.53 23.89 -10.23
CA GLU A 758 26.86 24.35 -8.88
C GLU A 758 26.32 25.76 -8.59
N LYS A 759 26.26 26.62 -9.62
CA LYS A 759 25.71 27.97 -9.47
C LYS A 759 24.24 27.92 -9.03
N VAL A 760 23.41 27.12 -9.72
CA VAL A 760 21.98 26.99 -9.42
C VAL A 760 21.76 26.41 -8.02
N ILE A 761 22.51 25.36 -7.67
CA ILE A 761 22.44 24.72 -6.35
C ILE A 761 22.76 25.74 -5.26
N GLN A 762 23.85 26.51 -5.44
CA GLN A 762 24.26 27.54 -4.49
C GLN A 762 23.21 28.65 -4.37
N THR A 763 22.61 29.10 -5.48
CA THR A 763 21.53 30.10 -5.45
C THR A 763 20.31 29.61 -4.65
N PHE A 764 19.91 28.34 -4.78
CA PHE A 764 18.80 27.79 -3.98
C PHE A 764 19.16 27.62 -2.50
N LEU A 765 20.39 27.21 -2.17
CA LEU A 765 20.86 27.15 -0.79
C LEU A 765 20.83 28.53 -0.12
N GLU A 766 21.36 29.56 -0.80
CA GLU A 766 21.30 30.95 -0.34
C GLU A 766 19.85 31.44 -0.18
N TRP A 767 18.93 31.01 -1.06
CA TRP A 767 17.52 31.36 -0.93
C TRP A 767 16.86 30.69 0.28
N ILE A 768 17.15 29.42 0.57
CA ILE A 768 16.68 28.73 1.78
C ILE A 768 17.16 29.48 3.04
N GLU A 769 18.43 29.89 3.08
CA GLU A 769 18.98 30.69 4.20
C GLU A 769 18.21 32.00 4.40
N ILE A 770 17.90 32.74 3.32
CA ILE A 770 17.07 33.95 3.39
C ILE A 770 15.66 33.66 3.94
N GLN A 771 15.05 32.53 3.57
CA GLN A 771 13.72 32.16 4.06
C GLN A 771 13.74 31.68 5.52
N GLN A 772 14.84 31.12 6.01
CA GLN A 772 14.99 30.79 7.43
C GLN A 772 14.87 32.04 8.31
N ASP A 773 15.46 33.15 7.89
CA ASP A 773 15.40 34.43 8.59
C ASP A 773 14.02 35.13 8.51
N ARG A 774 13.14 34.68 7.59
CA ARG A 774 11.84 35.30 7.29
C ARG A 774 10.63 34.42 7.64
N GLN A 775 10.80 33.41 8.49
CA GLN A 775 9.75 32.46 8.88
C GLN A 775 8.42 33.13 9.27
N ALA A 776 8.47 34.24 10.01
CA ALA A 776 7.26 34.94 10.50
C ALA A 776 6.49 35.71 9.40
N GLU A 777 7.02 35.81 8.19
CA GLU A 777 6.44 36.59 7.07
C GLU A 777 5.76 35.71 6.02
N ILE A 778 5.85 34.38 6.14
CA ILE A 778 5.29 33.42 5.15
C ILE A 778 3.87 33.05 5.58
N GLU A 779 2.87 33.69 4.96
CA GLU A 779 1.45 33.43 5.21
C GLU A 779 0.86 32.32 4.30
N ASP A 780 1.58 31.91 3.24
CA ASP A 780 1.06 31.03 2.20
C ASP A 780 2.04 29.90 1.81
N TYR A 781 1.60 28.65 1.97
CA TYR A 781 2.32 27.43 1.57
C TYR A 781 1.70 26.74 0.34
N PHE A 782 0.74 27.37 -0.35
CA PHE A 782 0.09 26.83 -1.53
C PHE A 782 1.06 26.73 -2.71
N LEU A 783 0.88 25.67 -3.50
CA LEU A 783 1.56 25.48 -4.77
C LEU A 783 0.96 26.39 -5.83
N GLU A 784 1.82 27.04 -6.60
CA GLU A 784 1.47 27.56 -7.92
C GLU A 784 2.08 26.64 -8.99
N GLU A 785 1.49 26.63 -10.19
CA GLU A 785 2.03 25.86 -11.30
C GLU A 785 3.39 26.44 -11.74
N ILE A 786 4.47 25.77 -11.33
CA ILE A 786 5.84 26.20 -11.60
C ILE A 786 6.58 25.05 -12.28
N HIS A 787 7.13 25.35 -13.46
CA HIS A 787 7.97 24.43 -14.20
C HIS A 787 9.43 24.54 -13.74
N TRP A 788 10.02 23.42 -13.30
CA TRP A 788 11.37 23.40 -12.72
C TRP A 788 12.45 24.06 -13.59
N LYS A 789 12.44 23.82 -14.91
CA LYS A 789 13.42 24.42 -15.84
C LYS A 789 13.46 25.94 -15.77
N THR A 790 12.30 26.60 -15.71
CA THR A 790 12.21 28.06 -15.63
C THR A 790 12.86 28.58 -14.35
N ARG A 791 12.66 27.88 -13.22
CA ARG A 791 13.29 28.25 -11.95
C ARG A 791 14.79 27.97 -11.92
N ILE A 792 15.25 26.92 -12.60
CA ILE A 792 16.69 26.68 -12.79
C ILE A 792 17.32 27.77 -13.65
N GLU A 793 16.70 28.16 -14.76
CA GLU A 793 17.19 29.25 -15.63
C GLU A 793 17.23 30.58 -14.87
N GLU A 794 16.21 30.87 -14.04
CA GLU A 794 16.20 32.04 -13.15
C GLU A 794 17.32 31.99 -12.12
N ALA A 795 17.53 30.85 -11.45
CA ALA A 795 18.61 30.65 -10.48
C ALA A 795 20.00 30.73 -11.14
N GLU A 796 20.12 30.32 -12.39
CA GLU A 796 21.34 30.41 -13.18
C GLU A 796 21.61 31.86 -13.64
N ALA A 797 20.59 32.63 -13.99
CA ALA A 797 20.73 34.01 -14.45
C ALA A 797 20.85 35.03 -13.31
N GLY A 798 20.18 34.78 -12.19
CA GLY A 798 19.99 35.71 -11.07
C GLY A 798 20.85 35.44 -9.85
N ASN A 799 20.36 35.95 -8.71
CA ASN A 799 20.85 35.69 -7.34
C ASN A 799 19.66 35.31 -6.45
N ALA A 800 19.90 34.84 -5.23
CA ALA A 800 18.86 34.32 -4.35
C ALA A 800 17.73 35.33 -4.09
N GLU A 801 18.03 36.62 -3.88
CA GLU A 801 17.03 37.67 -3.61
C GLU A 801 16.04 37.91 -4.76
N ASN A 802 16.39 37.55 -5.99
CA ASN A 802 15.58 37.82 -7.19
C ASN A 802 14.80 36.59 -7.69
N LEU A 803 14.86 35.46 -6.98
CA LEU A 803 14.09 34.27 -7.35
C LEU A 803 12.59 34.54 -7.20
N SER A 804 11.81 34.20 -8.22
CA SER A 804 10.35 34.34 -8.19
C SER A 804 9.65 33.15 -7.52
N LEU A 805 10.22 32.71 -6.39
CA LEU A 805 9.64 31.73 -5.48
C LEU A 805 8.99 32.47 -4.30
N THR A 806 7.73 32.16 -4.00
CA THR A 806 6.98 32.81 -2.91
C THR A 806 7.02 32.02 -1.60
N ASN A 807 7.24 30.70 -1.65
CA ASN A 807 7.31 29.85 -0.46
C ASN A 807 8.17 28.59 -0.68
N LEU A 808 8.52 27.90 0.42
CA LEU A 808 9.37 26.70 0.41
C LEU A 808 8.74 25.51 -0.34
N HIS A 809 7.42 25.43 -0.40
CA HIS A 809 6.72 24.35 -1.09
C HIS A 809 6.91 24.42 -2.61
N GLN A 810 7.00 25.63 -3.18
CA GLN A 810 7.38 25.81 -4.57
C GLN A 810 8.80 25.29 -4.86
N LEU A 811 9.77 25.56 -3.97
CA LEU A 811 11.11 25.00 -4.11
C LEU A 811 11.10 23.47 -4.01
N HIS A 812 10.41 22.91 -3.01
CA HIS A 812 10.21 21.47 -2.89
C HIS A 812 9.72 20.85 -4.23
N ASN A 813 8.67 21.39 -4.83
CA ASN A 813 8.15 20.90 -6.12
C ASN A 813 9.19 21.00 -7.25
N VAL A 814 9.99 22.07 -7.29
CA VAL A 814 11.12 22.21 -8.23
C VAL A 814 12.16 21.11 -8.01
N LEU A 815 12.56 20.83 -6.76
CA LEU A 815 13.53 19.79 -6.43
C LEU A 815 13.01 18.39 -6.80
N HIS A 816 11.72 18.13 -6.55
CA HIS A 816 11.07 16.88 -6.93
C HIS A 816 11.11 16.66 -8.45
N GLN A 817 10.64 17.64 -9.23
CA GLN A 817 10.65 17.56 -10.70
C GLN A 817 12.07 17.48 -11.29
N TRP A 818 13.02 18.25 -10.73
CA TRP A 818 14.42 18.19 -11.15
C TRP A 818 15.05 16.83 -10.86
N SER A 819 14.79 16.27 -9.68
CA SER A 819 15.31 14.95 -9.30
C SER A 819 14.74 13.85 -10.21
N LEU A 820 13.44 13.87 -10.51
CA LEU A 820 12.83 12.95 -11.47
C LEU A 820 13.44 13.07 -12.88
N HIS A 821 13.82 14.28 -13.29
CA HIS A 821 14.52 14.50 -14.56
C HIS A 821 15.92 13.87 -14.59
N LEU A 822 16.62 13.85 -13.46
CA LEU A 822 17.96 13.27 -13.32
C LEU A 822 17.93 11.73 -13.30
N VAL A 823 16.77 11.10 -13.11
CA VAL A 823 16.66 9.64 -13.18
C VAL A 823 16.93 9.17 -14.62
N PRO A 824 17.88 8.24 -14.83
CA PRO A 824 18.15 7.69 -16.15
C PRO A 824 16.92 7.04 -16.78
N ALA A 825 16.77 7.19 -18.10
CA ALA A 825 15.70 6.51 -18.83
C ALA A 825 15.93 4.99 -18.80
N SER A 826 14.91 4.23 -18.40
CA SER A 826 14.95 2.76 -18.44
C SER A 826 15.03 2.28 -19.89
N SER A 827 15.97 1.38 -20.18
CA SER A 827 16.07 0.76 -21.52
C SER A 827 14.91 -0.20 -21.80
N GLY A 828 14.21 -0.63 -20.74
CA GLY A 828 13.13 -1.58 -20.80
C GLY A 828 13.52 -2.98 -21.28
N ALA A 829 14.80 -3.27 -21.53
CA ALA A 829 15.26 -4.56 -22.02
C ALA A 829 14.82 -5.71 -21.10
N HIS A 830 14.81 -5.47 -19.78
CA HIS A 830 14.64 -6.49 -18.75
C HIS A 830 13.24 -6.53 -18.11
N MET A 831 12.32 -5.69 -18.58
CA MET A 831 10.91 -5.73 -18.16
C MET A 831 10.18 -6.97 -18.70
N PRO A 832 9.20 -7.53 -17.94
CA PRO A 832 8.30 -8.57 -18.43
C PRO A 832 7.55 -8.11 -19.67
N LEU A 833 7.26 -9.03 -20.60
CA LEU A 833 6.59 -8.69 -21.86
C LEU A 833 5.24 -8.00 -21.63
N PHE A 834 4.48 -8.47 -20.65
CA PHE A 834 3.19 -7.89 -20.28
C PHE A 834 3.31 -6.41 -19.84
N VAL A 835 4.31 -6.07 -19.01
CA VAL A 835 4.54 -4.69 -18.56
C VAL A 835 4.98 -3.80 -19.73
N LYS A 836 5.83 -4.31 -20.62
CA LYS A 836 6.22 -3.60 -21.87
C LYS A 836 5.01 -3.24 -22.72
N GLU A 837 4.07 -4.16 -22.88
CA GLU A 837 2.83 -3.92 -23.62
C GLU A 837 1.98 -2.81 -22.98
N MET A 838 1.88 -2.79 -21.64
CA MET A 838 1.13 -1.76 -20.92
C MET A 838 1.79 -0.38 -21.05
N VAL A 839 3.11 -0.29 -20.90
CA VAL A 839 3.87 0.96 -21.10
C VAL A 839 3.73 1.46 -22.54
N ALA A 840 3.85 0.57 -23.53
CA ALA A 840 3.66 0.92 -24.94
C ALA A 840 2.23 1.43 -25.21
N PHE A 841 1.20 0.82 -24.59
CA PHE A 841 -0.15 1.34 -24.69
C PHE A 841 -0.31 2.70 -24.01
N ALA A 842 0.30 2.91 -22.84
CA ALA A 842 0.29 4.22 -22.18
C ALA A 842 0.82 5.31 -23.12
N GLN A 843 1.92 5.03 -23.82
CA GLN A 843 2.59 5.94 -24.76
C GLN A 843 1.73 6.31 -25.98
N SER A 844 0.73 5.51 -26.34
CA SER A 844 -0.11 5.73 -27.54
C SER A 844 -0.98 7.01 -27.54
N PHE A 845 -1.05 7.75 -26.43
CA PHE A 845 -1.84 8.99 -26.32
C PHE A 845 -1.07 10.26 -25.94
N SER A 846 0.22 10.14 -25.66
CA SER A 846 1.05 11.25 -25.18
C SER A 846 2.27 11.43 -26.06
N GLU A 847 2.67 12.68 -26.26
CA GLU A 847 3.95 13.05 -26.89
C GLU A 847 5.13 12.95 -25.92
N GLN A 848 4.85 12.97 -24.62
CA GLN A 848 5.82 12.75 -23.56
C GLN A 848 5.95 11.25 -23.28
N GLU A 849 7.19 10.75 -23.19
CA GLU A 849 7.48 9.36 -22.86
C GLU A 849 6.90 9.00 -21.49
N ASN A 850 5.83 8.19 -21.47
CA ASN A 850 5.37 7.54 -20.25
C ASN A 850 6.44 6.55 -19.78
N ARG A 851 6.84 6.68 -18.51
CA ARG A 851 7.88 5.88 -17.90
C ARG A 851 7.28 4.85 -16.95
N LEU A 852 7.91 3.69 -16.88
CA LEU A 852 7.80 2.82 -15.72
C LEU A 852 8.62 3.49 -14.60
N LEU A 853 7.96 4.03 -13.59
CA LEU A 853 8.61 4.75 -12.50
C LEU A 853 9.23 3.78 -11.49
N ARG A 854 8.44 2.79 -11.06
CA ARG A 854 8.83 1.82 -10.05
C ARG A 854 8.34 0.43 -10.44
N MET A 855 9.17 -0.58 -10.17
CA MET A 855 8.76 -1.98 -10.28
C MET A 855 9.35 -2.77 -9.12
N GLN A 856 8.55 -2.85 -8.06
CA GLN A 856 8.92 -3.45 -6.78
C GLN A 856 8.32 -4.86 -6.65
N LYS A 857 8.53 -5.50 -5.50
CA LYS A 857 8.11 -6.89 -5.25
C LYS A 857 6.60 -7.11 -5.41
N ASP A 858 5.79 -6.15 -4.98
CA ASP A 858 4.33 -6.26 -4.81
C ASP A 858 3.54 -5.23 -5.62
N PHE A 859 4.22 -4.28 -6.28
CA PHE A 859 3.58 -3.37 -7.21
C PHE A 859 4.50 -2.90 -8.35
N PHE A 860 3.89 -2.41 -9.42
CA PHE A 860 4.58 -1.62 -10.43
C PHE A 860 3.78 -0.37 -10.79
N GLU A 861 4.48 0.68 -11.20
CA GLU A 861 3.91 2.00 -11.44
C GLU A 861 4.24 2.55 -12.82
N ILE A 862 3.21 2.95 -13.55
CA ILE A 862 3.30 3.58 -14.86
C ILE A 862 2.85 5.03 -14.75
N GLU A 863 3.73 5.96 -15.12
CA GLU A 863 3.42 7.38 -15.25
C GLU A 863 2.45 7.63 -16.41
N LEU A 864 1.54 8.59 -16.24
CA LEU A 864 0.62 9.07 -17.27
C LEU A 864 0.86 10.53 -17.60
N ALA A 865 1.78 10.77 -18.50
CA ALA A 865 1.98 12.06 -19.12
C ALA A 865 0.71 12.57 -19.85
N MET A 866 0.51 13.89 -19.74
CA MET A 866 -0.57 14.68 -20.34
C MET A 866 -2.01 14.45 -19.82
N CYS A 867 -2.18 13.73 -18.73
CA CYS A 867 -3.16 14.17 -17.73
C CYS A 867 -2.72 15.58 -17.33
N THR A 868 -3.60 16.57 -17.26
CA THR A 868 -3.18 17.98 -17.09
C THR A 868 -2.19 18.18 -15.94
N HIS A 869 -2.22 17.35 -14.86
CA HIS A 869 -1.18 17.25 -13.83
C HIS A 869 -0.94 15.79 -13.37
N LYS A 870 -0.02 15.60 -12.40
CA LYS A 870 0.54 14.31 -11.91
C LYS A 870 -0.52 13.20 -11.91
N ALA A 871 -0.28 12.17 -12.72
CA ALA A 871 -1.11 10.97 -12.72
C ALA A 871 -0.27 9.72 -12.87
N GLY A 872 -0.62 8.67 -12.14
CA GLY A 872 0.13 7.41 -12.10
C GLY A 872 -0.80 6.22 -11.90
N PHE A 873 -0.57 5.15 -12.64
CA PHE A 873 -1.18 3.85 -12.36
C PHE A 873 -0.26 3.03 -11.49
N MET A 874 -0.77 2.53 -10.37
CA MET A 874 -0.12 1.57 -9.49
C MET A 874 -0.87 0.24 -9.55
N PHE A 875 -0.18 -0.82 -9.92
CA PHE A 875 -0.75 -2.15 -10.07
C PHE A 875 -0.28 -3.05 -8.94
N TYR A 876 -1.22 -3.58 -8.16
CA TYR A 876 -1.01 -4.52 -7.07
C TYR A 876 -1.73 -5.83 -7.35
N LYS A 877 -1.32 -6.92 -6.69
CA LYS A 877 -1.94 -8.25 -6.79
C LYS A 877 -3.48 -8.25 -6.76
N HIS A 878 -4.07 -7.42 -5.90
CA HIS A 878 -5.50 -7.42 -5.61
C HIS A 878 -6.20 -6.13 -6.04
N SER A 879 -5.47 -5.13 -6.54
CA SER A 879 -6.05 -3.84 -6.89
C SER A 879 -5.22 -3.07 -7.90
N VAL A 880 -5.88 -2.22 -8.67
CA VAL A 880 -5.23 -1.15 -9.44
C VAL A 880 -5.62 0.17 -8.81
N SER A 881 -4.63 0.98 -8.47
CA SER A 881 -4.83 2.33 -7.96
C SER A 881 -4.38 3.34 -9.00
N VAL A 882 -5.09 4.45 -9.11
CA VAL A 882 -4.76 5.55 -10.01
C VAL A 882 -4.83 6.85 -9.22
N GLU A 883 -3.75 7.60 -9.26
CA GLU A 883 -3.71 8.97 -8.76
C GLU A 883 -3.87 9.90 -9.95
N PHE A 884 -4.67 10.95 -9.80
CA PHE A 884 -4.80 12.04 -10.76
C PHE A 884 -4.93 13.36 -10.00
N SER A 885 -4.03 14.31 -10.26
CA SER A 885 -4.10 15.65 -9.68
C SER A 885 -4.60 16.69 -10.68
N GLU A 886 -5.32 17.68 -10.18
CA GLU A 886 -5.64 18.94 -10.86
C GLU A 886 -4.43 19.90 -10.84
N PRO A 887 -4.42 20.94 -11.69
CA PRO A 887 -3.49 22.05 -11.54
C PRO A 887 -3.59 22.67 -10.15
N PRO A 888 -2.46 23.07 -9.53
CA PRO A 888 -2.50 23.83 -8.28
C PRO A 888 -3.30 25.14 -8.37
N SER A 889 -3.47 25.67 -9.59
CA SER A 889 -4.24 26.90 -9.87
C SER A 889 -5.76 26.71 -9.91
N VAL A 890 -6.29 25.49 -9.80
CA VAL A 890 -7.74 25.23 -9.86
C VAL A 890 -8.44 25.67 -8.57
N HIS A 891 -9.48 26.48 -8.71
CA HIS A 891 -10.34 26.91 -7.61
C HIS A 891 -11.27 25.78 -7.14
N ASP A 892 -11.68 25.82 -5.88
CA ASP A 892 -12.49 24.76 -5.24
C ASP A 892 -13.87 24.57 -5.91
N ASP A 893 -14.39 25.58 -6.60
CA ASP A 893 -15.64 25.52 -7.36
C ASP A 893 -15.45 25.09 -8.83
N GLU A 894 -14.22 24.90 -9.31
CA GLU A 894 -13.87 24.53 -10.69
C GLU A 894 -13.38 23.08 -10.85
N ILE A 895 -13.62 22.22 -9.85
CA ILE A 895 -13.21 20.79 -9.85
C ILE A 895 -14.17 19.86 -10.63
N ALA A 896 -14.86 20.39 -11.65
CA ALA A 896 -15.88 19.64 -12.42
C ALA A 896 -15.32 18.34 -13.03
N ARG A 897 -14.05 18.32 -13.43
CA ARG A 897 -13.43 17.09 -13.96
C ARG A 897 -13.36 15.98 -12.92
N LEU A 898 -12.93 16.29 -11.70
CA LEU A 898 -12.81 15.29 -10.63
C LEU A 898 -14.18 14.74 -10.25
N SER A 899 -15.18 15.60 -10.18
CA SER A 899 -16.58 15.20 -9.95
C SER A 899 -17.12 14.33 -11.09
N ALA A 900 -16.78 14.63 -12.34
CA ALA A 900 -17.13 13.80 -13.48
C ALA A 900 -16.45 12.43 -13.41
N PHE A 901 -15.15 12.36 -13.10
CA PHE A 901 -14.44 11.09 -12.89
C PHE A 901 -15.11 10.25 -11.79
N ALA A 902 -15.40 10.85 -10.64
CA ALA A 902 -16.07 10.15 -9.55
C ALA A 902 -17.44 9.58 -9.99
N SER A 903 -18.25 10.39 -10.68
CA SER A 903 -19.56 9.99 -11.20
C SER A 903 -19.48 8.82 -12.20
N PHE A 904 -18.49 8.83 -13.08
CA PHE A 904 -18.29 7.79 -14.08
C PHE A 904 -17.70 6.51 -13.51
N MET A 905 -16.73 6.62 -12.60
CA MET A 905 -16.21 5.45 -11.89
C MET A 905 -17.30 4.81 -11.04
N HIS A 906 -18.20 5.59 -10.44
CA HIS A 906 -19.40 5.06 -9.81
C HIS A 906 -20.23 4.23 -10.81
N LYS A 907 -20.48 4.75 -12.02
CA LYS A 907 -21.17 4.02 -13.10
C LYS A 907 -20.43 2.82 -13.65
N CYS A 908 -19.10 2.80 -13.60
CA CYS A 908 -18.33 1.63 -13.98
C CYS A 908 -18.64 0.41 -13.10
N ASN A 909 -19.14 0.59 -11.87
CA ASN A 909 -19.64 -0.53 -11.06
C ASN A 909 -20.88 -1.21 -11.68
N ASP A 910 -21.74 -0.46 -12.39
CA ASP A 910 -22.91 -1.00 -13.09
C ASP A 910 -22.51 -1.61 -14.44
N TRP A 911 -21.57 -0.97 -15.14
CA TRP A 911 -21.17 -1.34 -16.49
C TRP A 911 -20.19 -2.51 -16.54
N PHE A 912 -19.35 -2.65 -15.52
CA PHE A 912 -18.29 -3.66 -15.47
C PHE A 912 -18.38 -4.45 -14.15
N GLU A 913 -19.43 -5.26 -14.03
CA GLU A 913 -19.80 -6.03 -12.82
C GLU A 913 -18.68 -6.91 -12.23
N ALA A 914 -17.69 -7.28 -13.05
CA ALA A 914 -16.52 -8.03 -12.60
C ALA A 914 -15.59 -7.24 -11.65
N TYR A 915 -15.74 -5.91 -11.60
CA TYR A 915 -14.87 -5.03 -10.84
C TYR A 915 -15.65 -4.07 -9.93
N ARG A 916 -14.99 -3.65 -8.85
CA ARG A 916 -15.46 -2.62 -7.92
C ARG A 916 -14.56 -1.39 -8.06
N PHE A 917 -15.10 -0.32 -8.63
CA PHE A 917 -14.46 0.98 -8.79
C PHE A 917 -14.81 1.89 -7.63
N ARG A 918 -13.79 2.54 -7.08
CA ARG A 918 -13.91 3.53 -6.00
C ARG A 918 -13.16 4.76 -6.37
N THR A 919 -13.68 5.87 -5.92
CA THR A 919 -13.06 7.18 -6.11
C THR A 919 -13.22 8.00 -4.86
N HIS A 920 -12.16 8.72 -4.54
CA HIS A 920 -12.14 9.76 -3.53
C HIS A 920 -11.28 10.88 -4.07
N TYR A 921 -11.61 12.13 -3.80
CA TYR A 921 -10.72 13.23 -4.07
C TYR A 921 -10.62 14.16 -2.88
N GLU A 922 -9.42 14.67 -2.64
CA GLU A 922 -9.10 15.57 -1.53
C GLU A 922 -8.13 16.66 -1.98
N LYS A 923 -8.08 17.75 -1.22
CA LYS A 923 -7.14 18.85 -1.46
C LYS A 923 -5.97 18.73 -0.49
N VAL A 924 -4.80 18.37 -1.01
CA VAL A 924 -3.57 18.23 -0.22
C VAL A 924 -2.62 19.37 -0.58
N ALA A 925 -2.28 20.19 0.42
CA ALA A 925 -1.35 21.32 0.27
C ALA A 925 -1.62 22.24 -0.94
N GLY A 926 -2.91 22.47 -1.25
CA GLY A 926 -3.35 23.34 -2.35
C GLY A 926 -3.76 22.62 -3.63
N THR A 927 -3.41 21.34 -3.78
CA THR A 927 -3.68 20.58 -5.01
C THR A 927 -4.82 19.58 -4.79
N TRP A 928 -5.84 19.64 -5.63
CA TRP A 928 -6.90 18.64 -5.66
C TRP A 928 -6.38 17.35 -6.32
N THR A 929 -6.49 16.24 -5.62
CA THR A 929 -6.06 14.92 -6.11
C THR A 929 -7.22 13.93 -5.99
N CYS A 930 -7.49 13.22 -7.08
CA CYS A 930 -8.44 12.13 -7.17
C CYS A 930 -7.72 10.78 -7.18
N TYR A 931 -8.08 9.94 -6.23
CA TYR A 931 -7.64 8.56 -6.08
C TYR A 931 -8.74 7.63 -6.56
N MET A 932 -8.42 6.79 -7.54
CA MET A 932 -9.31 5.77 -8.06
C MET A 932 -8.74 4.40 -7.72
N THR A 933 -9.51 3.54 -7.08
CA THR A 933 -9.09 2.17 -6.75
C THR A 933 -10.06 1.17 -7.35
N VAL A 934 -9.53 0.17 -8.04
CA VAL A 934 -10.30 -0.89 -8.69
C VAL A 934 -9.88 -2.24 -8.16
N LYS A 935 -10.86 -3.05 -7.77
CA LYS A 935 -10.70 -4.40 -7.24
C LYS A 935 -11.59 -5.39 -8.00
N SER A 936 -11.32 -6.68 -7.84
CA SER A 936 -12.26 -7.72 -8.28
C SER A 936 -13.53 -7.70 -7.44
N SER A 937 -14.67 -8.00 -8.05
CA SER A 937 -15.95 -8.16 -7.34
C SER A 937 -16.05 -9.46 -6.52
N GLU A 938 -15.23 -10.47 -6.83
CA GLU A 938 -15.25 -11.81 -6.22
C GLU A 938 -14.20 -11.98 -5.10
N ASP A 939 -13.60 -10.89 -4.59
CA ASP A 939 -12.57 -10.90 -3.52
C ASP A 939 -11.39 -11.86 -3.81
N GLY A 940 -10.71 -11.64 -4.94
CA GLY A 940 -9.56 -12.44 -5.39
C GLY A 940 -8.41 -11.64 -6.00
N ALA A 941 -7.33 -12.32 -6.39
CA ALA A 941 -6.20 -11.71 -7.12
C ALA A 941 -6.60 -11.34 -8.55
N LEU A 942 -6.14 -10.19 -9.02
CA LEU A 942 -6.30 -9.73 -10.39
C LEU A 942 -5.35 -10.49 -11.32
N LYS A 943 -5.86 -10.84 -12.50
CA LYS A 943 -5.10 -11.48 -13.58
C LYS A 943 -4.60 -10.42 -14.57
N GLN A 944 -3.68 -10.82 -15.43
CA GLN A 944 -3.20 -9.98 -16.55
C GLN A 944 -4.34 -9.42 -17.42
N SER A 945 -5.40 -10.21 -17.67
CA SER A 945 -6.59 -9.76 -18.41
C SER A 945 -7.33 -8.63 -17.70
N ASP A 946 -7.36 -8.69 -16.37
CA ASP A 946 -8.09 -7.77 -15.51
C ASP A 946 -7.33 -6.44 -15.47
N TYR A 947 -6.00 -6.49 -15.26
CA TYR A 947 -5.13 -5.32 -15.38
C TYR A 947 -5.28 -4.60 -16.72
N LYS A 948 -5.26 -5.33 -17.84
CA LYS A 948 -5.46 -4.74 -19.17
C LYS A 948 -6.83 -4.07 -19.29
N THR A 949 -7.89 -4.75 -18.85
CA THR A 949 -9.25 -4.23 -18.95
C THR A 949 -9.42 -2.96 -18.11
N ILE A 950 -9.02 -3.01 -16.83
CA ILE A 950 -9.08 -1.86 -15.91
C ILE A 950 -8.26 -0.70 -16.45
N PHE A 951 -7.03 -0.97 -16.91
CA PHE A 951 -6.16 0.04 -17.50
C PHE A 951 -6.80 0.69 -18.72
N HIS A 952 -7.38 -0.07 -19.65
CA HIS A 952 -8.07 0.48 -20.82
C HIS A 952 -9.29 1.33 -20.46
N ILE A 953 -10.08 0.92 -19.46
CA ILE A 953 -11.26 1.68 -19.00
C ILE A 953 -10.85 3.04 -18.46
N ILE A 954 -9.94 3.05 -17.48
CA ILE A 954 -9.52 4.31 -16.84
C ILE A 954 -8.74 5.17 -17.83
N ARG A 955 -7.85 4.56 -18.63
CA ARG A 955 -7.08 5.32 -19.62
C ARG A 955 -7.98 5.96 -20.67
N PHE A 956 -9.06 5.30 -21.12
CA PHE A 956 -10.03 5.91 -22.01
C PHE A 956 -10.68 7.16 -21.38
N VAL A 957 -11.09 7.11 -20.11
CA VAL A 957 -11.68 8.25 -19.40
C VAL A 957 -10.68 9.41 -19.31
N LEU A 958 -9.45 9.14 -18.89
CA LEU A 958 -8.40 10.15 -18.78
C LEU A 958 -8.00 10.75 -20.13
N ASP A 959 -7.94 9.93 -21.19
CA ASP A 959 -7.60 10.37 -22.55
C ASP A 959 -8.68 11.27 -23.17
N SER A 960 -9.94 11.16 -22.72
CA SER A 960 -11.10 11.82 -23.34
C SER A 960 -11.63 13.06 -22.59
N SER A 961 -11.00 13.42 -21.47
CA SER A 961 -11.46 14.46 -20.54
C SER A 961 -10.67 15.78 -20.62
N TYR A 962 -10.18 16.17 -21.80
CA TYR A 962 -9.21 17.27 -21.91
C TYR A 962 -9.81 18.67 -21.64
N ASP A 963 -11.09 18.88 -21.98
CA ASP A 963 -11.72 20.22 -22.02
C ASP A 963 -12.47 20.61 -20.73
N PHE A 964 -12.29 19.90 -19.62
CA PHE A 964 -13.02 20.22 -18.38
C PHE A 964 -12.53 21.48 -17.66
N SER A 965 -11.32 21.94 -17.97
CA SER A 965 -10.67 23.08 -17.31
C SER A 965 -11.61 24.30 -17.28
N HIS A 966 -11.81 24.89 -16.09
CA HIS A 966 -12.63 26.10 -15.87
C HIS A 966 -14.15 25.91 -15.94
N ASN A 967 -14.67 24.69 -15.88
CA ASN A 967 -16.11 24.48 -15.70
C ASN A 967 -16.46 24.43 -14.21
N PRO A 968 -17.53 25.11 -13.77
CA PRO A 968 -17.96 25.05 -12.38
C PRO A 968 -18.50 23.66 -12.04
N LEU A 969 -18.39 23.25 -10.78
CA LEU A 969 -18.93 21.98 -10.27
C LEU A 969 -20.40 21.77 -10.64
N SER A 970 -21.19 22.84 -10.63
CA SER A 970 -22.61 22.84 -11.02
C SER A 970 -22.88 22.35 -12.46
N ALA A 971 -21.90 22.42 -13.36
CA ALA A 971 -22.05 21.96 -14.74
C ALA A 971 -22.12 20.42 -14.86
N VAL A 972 -21.69 19.70 -13.82
CA VAL A 972 -21.63 18.23 -13.78
C VAL A 972 -22.36 17.64 -12.56
N GLU A 973 -23.23 18.42 -11.91
CA GLU A 973 -24.09 17.91 -10.84
C GLU A 973 -25.01 16.78 -11.36
N ASP A 974 -25.24 15.77 -10.50
CA ASP A 974 -26.09 14.61 -10.78
C ASP A 974 -25.72 13.79 -12.04
N LEU A 975 -24.47 13.90 -12.52
CA LEU A 975 -24.02 13.26 -13.75
C LEU A 975 -24.28 11.75 -13.77
N SER A 976 -24.12 11.07 -12.63
CA SER A 976 -24.36 9.62 -12.54
C SER A 976 -25.80 9.25 -12.96
N ALA A 977 -26.82 9.93 -12.45
CA ALA A 977 -28.22 9.66 -12.79
C ALA A 977 -28.51 9.91 -14.29
N GLN A 978 -27.74 10.78 -14.94
CA GLN A 978 -27.89 11.10 -16.36
C GLN A 978 -27.45 9.94 -17.29
N PHE A 979 -26.81 8.90 -16.74
CA PHE A 979 -26.35 7.71 -17.45
C PHE A 979 -26.98 6.40 -16.93
N ASP A 980 -28.19 6.47 -16.34
CA ASP A 980 -28.92 5.28 -15.81
C ASP A 980 -29.48 4.35 -16.90
N GLU A 981 -29.62 4.85 -18.13
CA GLU A 981 -30.19 4.09 -19.25
C GLU A 981 -29.27 2.89 -19.61
N PRO A 982 -29.79 1.66 -19.72
CA PRO A 982 -28.98 0.44 -19.80
C PRO A 982 -28.11 0.37 -21.06
N GLU A 983 -28.47 1.07 -22.13
CA GLU A 983 -27.68 1.13 -23.36
C GLU A 983 -26.30 1.76 -23.15
N TRP A 984 -26.12 2.63 -22.15
CA TRP A 984 -24.83 3.25 -21.85
C TRP A 984 -23.74 2.24 -21.51
N LYS A 985 -24.11 1.11 -20.91
CA LYS A 985 -23.18 -0.01 -20.65
C LYS A 985 -22.52 -0.53 -21.93
N ASP A 986 -23.32 -0.80 -22.96
CA ASP A 986 -22.80 -1.30 -24.25
C ASP A 986 -22.05 -0.21 -25.01
N ILE A 987 -22.60 1.01 -25.05
CA ILE A 987 -21.97 2.16 -25.71
C ILE A 987 -20.56 2.40 -25.14
N PHE A 988 -20.43 2.43 -23.81
CA PHE A 988 -19.16 2.71 -23.16
C PHE A 988 -18.15 1.57 -23.40
N GLY A 989 -18.57 0.31 -23.32
CA GLY A 989 -17.73 -0.84 -23.69
C GLY A 989 -17.19 -0.75 -25.12
N LYS A 990 -18.02 -0.29 -26.07
CA LYS A 990 -17.62 -0.08 -27.48
C LYS A 990 -16.65 1.08 -27.67
N LEU A 991 -16.79 2.17 -26.92
CA LEU A 991 -15.87 3.30 -26.95
C LEU A 991 -14.49 2.93 -26.37
N VAL A 992 -14.45 2.20 -25.25
CA VAL A 992 -13.20 1.65 -24.70
C VAL A 992 -12.53 0.73 -25.74
N ASN A 993 -13.29 -0.14 -26.40
CA ASN A 993 -12.74 -0.99 -27.45
C ASN A 993 -12.24 -0.21 -28.68
N TYR A 994 -12.95 0.86 -29.09
CA TYR A 994 -12.48 1.77 -30.14
C TYR A 994 -11.11 2.36 -29.78
N ARG A 995 -10.92 2.81 -28.53
CA ARG A 995 -9.64 3.32 -28.04
C ARG A 995 -8.53 2.27 -28.08
N VAL A 996 -8.82 1.03 -27.70
CA VAL A 996 -7.87 -0.10 -27.79
C VAL A 996 -7.48 -0.40 -29.23
N ARG A 997 -8.44 -0.25 -30.17
CA ARG A 997 -8.25 -0.45 -31.61
C ARG A 997 -7.78 0.81 -32.35
N PHE A 998 -7.50 1.89 -31.63
CA PHE A 998 -7.06 3.14 -32.24
C PHE A 998 -5.69 2.98 -32.91
N ASP A 999 -5.55 3.54 -34.11
CA ASP A 999 -4.35 3.50 -34.94
C ASP A 999 -3.58 4.83 -34.88
N ASP A 1000 -2.61 4.84 -33.99
CA ASP A 1000 -1.64 5.90 -33.74
C ASP A 1000 -0.30 5.65 -34.45
N GLU A 1001 -0.19 4.61 -35.29
CA GLU A 1001 1.04 4.34 -36.01
C GLU A 1001 1.38 5.48 -36.99
N GLY A 1002 2.57 6.07 -36.84
CA GLY A 1002 2.98 7.23 -37.63
C GLY A 1002 2.06 8.42 -37.40
N GLN A 1003 1.80 8.74 -36.13
CA GLN A 1003 1.03 9.91 -35.72
C GLN A 1003 1.94 11.15 -35.63
N PHE A 1004 1.68 12.17 -36.47
CA PHE A 1004 2.50 13.40 -36.58
C PHE A 1004 1.75 14.67 -36.15
N ILE A 1005 0.56 14.52 -35.57
CA ILE A 1005 -0.19 15.63 -34.97
C ILE A 1005 -0.62 15.25 -33.57
N ASN A 1006 -0.82 16.25 -32.73
CA ASN A 1006 -1.27 16.07 -31.37
C ASN A 1006 -2.61 15.30 -31.34
N LEU A 1007 -2.69 14.26 -30.51
CA LEU A 1007 -3.88 13.43 -30.37
C LEU A 1007 -5.07 14.16 -29.73
N LYS A 1008 -4.84 15.32 -29.09
CA LYS A 1008 -5.89 16.27 -28.63
C LYS A 1008 -6.76 16.84 -29.76
N LEU A 1009 -6.33 16.66 -31.01
CA LEU A 1009 -7.09 17.10 -32.17
C LEU A 1009 -8.08 16.03 -32.66
N PHE A 1010 -8.25 14.87 -32.01
CA PHE A 1010 -9.26 13.88 -32.43
C PHE A 1010 -10.55 14.02 -31.63
N ALA A 1011 -11.67 13.62 -32.23
CA ALA A 1011 -12.97 13.68 -31.56
C ALA A 1011 -12.98 12.97 -30.20
N MET A 1012 -12.20 11.90 -30.07
CA MET A 1012 -12.12 11.10 -28.84
C MET A 1012 -11.56 11.89 -27.64
N SER A 1013 -10.66 12.86 -27.83
CA SER A 1013 -10.01 13.57 -26.71
C SER A 1013 -10.91 14.57 -25.99
N THR A 1014 -11.98 15.01 -26.65
CA THR A 1014 -12.96 15.97 -26.11
C THR A 1014 -14.33 15.31 -25.90
N PHE A 1015 -14.54 14.12 -26.48
CA PHE A 1015 -15.83 13.43 -26.48
C PHE A 1015 -16.44 13.31 -25.09
N PHE A 1016 -15.66 12.91 -24.09
CA PHE A 1016 -16.17 12.67 -22.76
C PHE A 1016 -16.58 13.98 -22.07
N THR A 1017 -15.79 15.06 -22.21
CA THR A 1017 -16.19 16.38 -21.74
C THR A 1017 -17.52 16.83 -22.37
N TYR A 1018 -17.65 16.77 -23.69
CA TYR A 1018 -18.88 17.20 -24.37
C TYR A 1018 -20.10 16.35 -24.03
N LEU A 1019 -19.91 15.03 -23.83
CA LEU A 1019 -20.96 14.13 -23.40
C LEU A 1019 -21.51 14.48 -22.01
N CYS A 1020 -20.64 14.99 -21.12
CA CYS A 1020 -21.03 15.44 -19.79
C CYS A 1020 -21.79 16.78 -19.84
N LEU A 1021 -21.21 17.76 -20.54
CA LEU A 1021 -21.69 19.14 -20.54
C LEU A 1021 -22.93 19.38 -21.43
N SER A 1022 -23.23 18.49 -22.38
CA SER A 1022 -24.34 18.68 -23.34
C SER A 1022 -25.45 17.63 -23.17
N PRO A 1023 -26.53 17.94 -22.44
CA PRO A 1023 -27.71 17.08 -22.34
C PRO A 1023 -28.36 16.80 -23.71
N SER A 1024 -28.34 17.77 -24.63
CA SER A 1024 -28.94 17.62 -25.96
C SER A 1024 -28.16 16.58 -26.79
N LEU A 1025 -26.83 16.64 -26.78
CA LEU A 1025 -25.97 15.67 -27.45
C LEU A 1025 -26.17 14.27 -26.86
N ARG A 1026 -26.12 14.15 -25.53
CA ARG A 1026 -26.27 12.87 -24.82
C ARG A 1026 -27.61 12.18 -25.16
N ASN A 1027 -28.73 12.92 -25.07
CA ASN A 1027 -30.05 12.40 -25.41
C ASN A 1027 -30.15 12.01 -26.89
N ARG A 1028 -29.55 12.81 -27.78
CA ARG A 1028 -29.54 12.53 -29.22
C ARG A 1028 -28.75 11.26 -29.54
N LEU A 1029 -27.56 11.10 -28.98
CA LEU A 1029 -26.73 9.92 -29.17
C LEU A 1029 -27.43 8.65 -28.68
N LEU A 1030 -28.11 8.70 -27.54
CA LEU A 1030 -28.88 7.59 -27.01
C LEU A 1030 -30.06 7.21 -27.92
N SER A 1031 -30.83 8.20 -28.42
CA SER A 1031 -31.93 7.96 -29.37
C SER A 1031 -31.42 7.32 -30.66
N LEU A 1032 -30.34 7.86 -31.22
CA LEU A 1032 -29.74 7.31 -32.43
C LEU A 1032 -29.20 5.90 -32.23
N TYR A 1033 -28.64 5.59 -31.06
CA TYR A 1033 -28.22 4.24 -30.71
C TYR A 1033 -29.40 3.26 -30.71
N ARG A 1034 -30.54 3.65 -30.13
CA ARG A 1034 -31.79 2.86 -30.13
C ARG A 1034 -32.38 2.67 -31.53
N GLU A 1035 -32.32 3.70 -32.37
CA GLU A 1035 -32.85 3.69 -33.74
C GLU A 1035 -31.94 2.96 -34.74
N GLY A 1036 -30.67 2.74 -34.40
CA GLY A 1036 -29.74 1.90 -35.14
C GLY A 1036 -28.95 2.61 -36.25
N PHE A 1037 -28.14 1.81 -36.97
CA PHE A 1037 -27.13 2.28 -37.92
C PHE A 1037 -27.67 3.23 -39.00
N ASP A 1038 -28.73 2.85 -39.73
CA ASP A 1038 -29.24 3.66 -40.85
C ASP A 1038 -29.74 5.04 -40.40
N ARG A 1039 -30.27 5.14 -39.18
CA ARG A 1039 -30.71 6.41 -38.61
C ARG A 1039 -29.52 7.32 -38.29
N MET A 1040 -28.47 6.80 -37.66
CA MET A 1040 -27.24 7.56 -37.41
C MET A 1040 -26.65 8.14 -38.70
N VAL A 1041 -26.60 7.32 -39.76
CA VAL A 1041 -26.13 7.75 -41.08
C VAL A 1041 -27.02 8.85 -41.66
N GLY A 1042 -28.35 8.69 -41.57
CA GLY A 1042 -29.30 9.70 -42.01
C GLY A 1042 -29.19 11.01 -41.25
N GLU A 1043 -28.90 10.95 -39.95
CA GLU A 1043 -28.74 12.13 -39.09
C GLU A 1043 -27.53 12.98 -39.47
N LEU A 1044 -26.43 12.36 -39.90
CA LEU A 1044 -25.27 13.09 -40.42
C LEU A 1044 -25.62 13.93 -41.64
N ALA A 1045 -26.45 13.41 -42.55
CA ALA A 1045 -26.93 14.18 -43.70
C ALA A 1045 -27.79 15.39 -43.27
N VAL A 1046 -28.64 15.22 -42.26
CA VAL A 1046 -29.44 16.32 -41.69
C VAL A 1046 -28.54 17.40 -41.08
N LEU A 1047 -27.48 17.00 -40.39
CA LEU A 1047 -26.51 17.92 -39.79
C LEU A 1047 -25.70 18.67 -40.84
N GLU A 1048 -25.27 18.02 -41.93
CA GLU A 1048 -24.61 18.70 -43.04
C GLU A 1048 -25.51 19.71 -43.73
N ASP A 1049 -26.77 19.34 -43.95
CA ASP A 1049 -27.80 20.25 -44.46
C ASP A 1049 -28.06 21.42 -43.49
N GLY A 1050 -27.97 21.19 -42.18
CA GLY A 1050 -28.04 22.22 -41.14
C GLY A 1050 -26.84 23.16 -41.18
N MET A 1051 -25.61 22.63 -41.24
CA MET A 1051 -24.38 23.40 -41.39
C MET A 1051 -24.41 24.31 -42.63
N ALA A 1052 -24.94 23.82 -43.75
CA ALA A 1052 -25.08 24.61 -44.96
C ALA A 1052 -26.10 25.77 -44.85
N ARG A 1053 -27.04 25.70 -43.90
CA ARG A 1053 -28.08 26.69 -43.65
C ARG A 1053 -27.83 27.57 -42.41
N ALA A 1054 -26.81 27.27 -41.61
CA ALA A 1054 -26.54 27.98 -40.38
C ALA A 1054 -26.19 29.45 -40.67
N ASP A 1055 -26.92 30.36 -40.04
CA ASP A 1055 -26.74 31.81 -40.23
C ASP A 1055 -25.63 32.37 -39.31
N HIS A 1056 -25.26 31.62 -38.26
CA HIS A 1056 -24.28 32.01 -37.26
C HIS A 1056 -23.23 30.92 -37.04
N TYR A 1057 -22.00 31.33 -36.73
CA TYR A 1057 -20.89 30.41 -36.45
C TYR A 1057 -21.19 29.45 -35.30
N SER A 1058 -21.88 29.89 -34.24
CA SER A 1058 -22.25 29.05 -33.10
C SER A 1058 -23.19 27.90 -33.48
N GLU A 1059 -24.16 28.15 -34.36
CA GLU A 1059 -25.09 27.13 -34.85
C GLU A 1059 -24.37 26.15 -35.79
N TRP A 1060 -23.49 26.67 -36.65
CA TRP A 1060 -22.63 25.84 -37.49
C TRP A 1060 -21.74 24.92 -36.64
N LEU A 1061 -21.14 25.47 -35.58
CA LEU A 1061 -20.24 24.76 -34.67
C LEU A 1061 -20.99 23.64 -33.92
N GLU A 1062 -22.17 23.92 -33.37
CA GLU A 1062 -23.00 22.91 -32.69
C GLU A 1062 -23.34 21.74 -33.63
N HIS A 1063 -23.70 22.02 -34.88
CA HIS A 1063 -23.96 20.98 -35.87
C HIS A 1063 -22.70 20.18 -36.25
N TYR A 1064 -21.56 20.87 -36.40
CA TYR A 1064 -20.29 20.23 -36.72
C TYR A 1064 -19.80 19.31 -35.59
N GLU A 1065 -19.91 19.75 -34.34
CA GLU A 1065 -19.57 18.96 -33.15
C GLU A 1065 -20.47 17.74 -33.01
N ALA A 1066 -21.79 17.92 -33.14
CA ALA A 1066 -22.73 16.81 -33.14
C ALA A 1066 -22.41 15.79 -34.25
N ALA A 1067 -22.10 16.25 -35.47
CA ALA A 1067 -21.72 15.37 -36.57
C ALA A 1067 -20.41 14.62 -36.30
N THR A 1068 -19.44 15.30 -35.67
CA THR A 1068 -18.15 14.74 -35.27
C THR A 1068 -18.31 13.61 -34.26
N TYR A 1069 -19.15 13.80 -33.23
CA TYR A 1069 -19.37 12.78 -32.20
C TYR A 1069 -20.28 11.64 -32.68
N ILE A 1070 -21.26 11.90 -33.54
CA ILE A 1070 -22.04 10.83 -34.19
C ILE A 1070 -21.15 9.97 -35.10
N ALA A 1071 -20.21 10.59 -35.83
CA ALA A 1071 -19.25 9.85 -36.64
C ALA A 1071 -18.27 9.02 -35.80
N LEU A 1072 -17.85 9.52 -34.64
CA LEU A 1072 -17.09 8.72 -33.66
C LEU A 1072 -17.93 7.52 -33.17
N PHE A 1073 -19.22 7.72 -32.88
CA PHE A 1073 -20.15 6.64 -32.52
C PHE A 1073 -20.27 5.59 -33.61
N LEU A 1074 -20.44 5.98 -34.87
CA LEU A 1074 -20.46 5.06 -36.01
C LEU A 1074 -19.17 4.24 -36.09
N ALA A 1075 -18.02 4.90 -35.94
CA ALA A 1075 -16.72 4.25 -35.99
C ALA A 1075 -16.48 3.29 -34.80
N ALA A 1076 -17.03 3.59 -33.62
CA ALA A 1076 -16.89 2.77 -32.42
C ALA A 1076 -17.89 1.61 -32.37
N ILE A 1077 -19.14 1.83 -32.79
CA ILE A 1077 -20.24 0.88 -32.64
C ILE A 1077 -20.41 -0.01 -33.86
N TYR A 1078 -20.24 0.56 -35.06
CA TYR A 1078 -20.50 -0.10 -36.34
C TYR A 1078 -19.31 0.08 -37.33
N PRO A 1079 -18.06 -0.24 -36.94
CA PRO A 1079 -16.89 0.06 -37.76
C PRO A 1079 -16.98 -0.56 -39.16
N LEU A 1080 -17.31 -1.85 -39.26
CA LEU A 1080 -17.28 -2.55 -40.55
C LEU A 1080 -18.48 -2.20 -41.44
N GLU A 1081 -19.65 -1.97 -40.85
CA GLU A 1081 -20.84 -1.51 -41.55
C GLU A 1081 -20.64 -0.08 -42.09
N THR A 1082 -19.96 0.77 -41.33
CA THR A 1082 -19.60 2.13 -41.76
C THR A 1082 -18.66 2.10 -42.97
N VAL A 1083 -17.71 1.14 -43.02
CA VAL A 1083 -16.86 0.92 -44.21
C VAL A 1083 -17.72 0.64 -45.44
N GLY A 1084 -18.75 -0.20 -45.32
CA GLY A 1084 -19.68 -0.51 -46.41
C GLY A 1084 -20.55 0.66 -46.87
N LYS A 1085 -20.60 1.76 -46.10
CA LYS A 1085 -21.44 2.93 -46.40
C LYS A 1085 -20.66 4.11 -46.99
N LEU A 1086 -19.32 4.08 -46.95
CA LEU A 1086 -18.45 5.16 -47.44
C LEU A 1086 -18.76 5.59 -48.88
N GLU A 1087 -18.99 4.64 -49.79
CA GLU A 1087 -19.36 4.92 -51.20
C GLU A 1087 -20.61 5.81 -51.29
N SER A 1088 -21.65 5.49 -50.51
CA SER A 1088 -22.89 6.27 -50.53
C SER A 1088 -22.78 7.64 -49.86
N LEU A 1089 -21.73 7.87 -49.06
CA LEU A 1089 -21.47 9.13 -48.39
C LEU A 1089 -20.61 10.07 -49.23
N TYR A 1090 -19.97 9.58 -50.29
CA TYR A 1090 -19.02 10.33 -51.11
C TYR A 1090 -19.56 11.67 -51.63
N GLU A 1091 -20.83 11.71 -52.03
CA GLU A 1091 -21.51 12.92 -52.53
C GLU A 1091 -21.74 13.99 -51.44
N ARG A 1092 -21.63 13.62 -50.16
CA ARG A 1092 -21.77 14.49 -48.98
C ARG A 1092 -20.38 14.79 -48.42
N GLN A 1093 -19.68 15.75 -49.05
CA GLN A 1093 -18.23 15.93 -48.84
C GLN A 1093 -17.83 16.12 -47.38
N LEU A 1094 -18.62 16.84 -46.59
CA LEU A 1094 -18.30 17.12 -45.18
C LEU A 1094 -18.55 15.89 -44.31
N THR A 1095 -19.70 15.23 -44.44
CA THR A 1095 -19.99 13.97 -43.74
C THR A 1095 -18.96 12.90 -44.08
N TYR A 1096 -18.63 12.74 -45.36
CA TYR A 1096 -17.63 11.78 -45.82
C TYR A 1096 -16.26 12.03 -45.17
N ASP A 1097 -15.84 13.28 -45.03
CA ASP A 1097 -14.59 13.65 -44.36
C ASP A 1097 -14.61 13.31 -42.88
N ILE A 1098 -15.65 13.74 -42.15
CA ILE A 1098 -15.78 13.51 -40.70
C ILE A 1098 -15.87 12.02 -40.37
N VAL A 1099 -16.64 11.25 -41.14
CA VAL A 1099 -16.73 9.78 -40.98
C VAL A 1099 -15.39 9.13 -41.28
N SER A 1100 -14.73 9.48 -42.38
CA SER A 1100 -13.42 8.91 -42.73
C SER A 1100 -12.37 9.20 -41.67
N ARG A 1101 -12.36 10.42 -41.11
CA ARG A 1101 -11.43 10.81 -40.05
C ARG A 1101 -11.50 9.91 -38.81
N ASN A 1102 -12.71 9.60 -38.35
CA ASN A 1102 -12.91 8.76 -37.17
C ASN A 1102 -12.78 7.27 -37.48
N LEU A 1103 -13.29 6.83 -38.64
CA LEU A 1103 -13.31 5.43 -39.04
C LEU A 1103 -11.93 4.90 -39.39
N LEU A 1104 -11.13 5.65 -40.15
CA LEU A 1104 -9.79 5.22 -40.58
C LEU A 1104 -8.77 5.19 -39.44
N LYS A 1105 -9.14 5.70 -38.26
CA LYS A 1105 -8.39 5.50 -37.02
C LYS A 1105 -8.70 4.20 -36.30
N HIS A 1106 -9.76 3.48 -36.69
CA HIS A 1106 -10.01 2.13 -36.18
C HIS A 1106 -9.20 1.12 -36.99
N LYS A 1107 -8.28 0.39 -36.34
CA LYS A 1107 -7.31 -0.53 -36.99
C LYS A 1107 -7.98 -1.51 -37.95
N ASP A 1108 -9.07 -2.15 -37.55
CA ASP A 1108 -9.75 -3.16 -38.35
C ASP A 1108 -10.52 -2.53 -39.53
N ALA A 1109 -11.08 -1.33 -39.35
CA ALA A 1109 -11.84 -0.64 -40.38
C ALA A 1109 -10.92 -0.10 -41.47
N ALA A 1110 -9.80 0.52 -41.09
CA ALA A 1110 -8.77 0.96 -42.02
C ALA A 1110 -8.20 -0.22 -42.85
N GLY A 1111 -7.94 -1.35 -42.19
CA GLY A 1111 -7.53 -2.58 -42.86
C GLY A 1111 -8.55 -3.06 -43.89
N LYS A 1112 -9.83 -3.05 -43.53
CA LYS A 1112 -10.91 -3.43 -44.45
C LYS A 1112 -11.04 -2.48 -45.63
N VAL A 1113 -10.95 -1.16 -45.40
CA VAL A 1113 -10.97 -0.15 -46.47
C VAL A 1113 -9.85 -0.42 -47.47
N ILE A 1114 -8.61 -0.61 -47.00
CA ILE A 1114 -7.45 -0.91 -47.84
C ILE A 1114 -7.65 -2.19 -48.66
N GLU A 1115 -8.16 -3.26 -48.03
CA GLU A 1115 -8.45 -4.54 -48.69
C GLU A 1115 -9.48 -4.37 -49.83
N THR A 1116 -10.53 -3.58 -49.60
CA THR A 1116 -11.61 -3.39 -50.57
C THR A 1116 -11.34 -2.30 -51.61
N LEU A 1117 -10.38 -1.42 -51.37
CA LEU A 1117 -10.05 -0.26 -52.21
C LEU A 1117 -9.92 -0.57 -53.72
N PRO A 1118 -9.29 -1.69 -54.16
CA PRO A 1118 -9.16 -2.01 -55.59
C PRO A 1118 -10.49 -2.33 -56.29
N SER A 1119 -11.55 -2.64 -55.53
CA SER A 1119 -12.88 -2.99 -56.07
C SER A 1119 -13.78 -1.78 -56.32
N TRP A 1120 -13.37 -0.60 -55.85
CA TRP A 1120 -14.17 0.63 -55.92
C TRP A 1120 -13.96 1.33 -57.28
N ASP A 1121 -14.90 2.19 -57.68
CA ASP A 1121 -14.74 2.97 -58.90
C ASP A 1121 -13.53 3.92 -58.79
N LYS A 1122 -12.98 4.36 -59.94
CA LYS A 1122 -11.74 5.14 -59.97
C LYS A 1122 -11.83 6.49 -59.23
N ALA A 1123 -12.99 7.16 -59.25
CA ALA A 1123 -13.14 8.45 -58.61
C ALA A 1123 -13.16 8.30 -57.09
N LEU A 1124 -13.94 7.33 -56.60
CA LEU A 1124 -13.98 6.99 -55.19
C LEU A 1124 -12.65 6.43 -54.69
N GLN A 1125 -12.00 5.55 -55.45
CA GLN A 1125 -10.67 5.01 -55.15
C GLN A 1125 -9.65 6.15 -54.93
N SER A 1126 -9.64 7.14 -55.82
CA SER A 1126 -8.77 8.32 -55.67
C SER A 1126 -9.10 9.11 -54.42
N SER A 1127 -10.39 9.33 -54.12
CA SER A 1127 -10.81 10.08 -52.94
C SER A 1127 -10.44 9.39 -51.63
N VAL A 1128 -10.65 8.08 -51.54
CA VAL A 1128 -10.36 7.28 -50.34
C VAL A 1128 -8.86 7.15 -50.13
N THR A 1129 -8.10 7.02 -51.22
CA THR A 1129 -6.64 7.09 -51.17
C THR A 1129 -6.18 8.41 -50.55
N ASP A 1130 -6.77 9.54 -50.94
CA ASP A 1130 -6.49 10.83 -50.32
C ASP A 1130 -6.82 10.80 -48.81
N LYS A 1131 -7.95 10.22 -48.39
CA LYS A 1131 -8.31 10.09 -46.96
C LYS A 1131 -7.34 9.19 -46.18
N LEU A 1132 -6.94 8.05 -46.74
CA LEU A 1132 -5.96 7.14 -46.16
C LEU A 1132 -4.60 7.84 -45.97
N LEU A 1133 -4.13 8.58 -46.99
CA LEU A 1133 -2.91 9.38 -46.91
C LEU A 1133 -3.00 10.52 -45.90
N HIS A 1134 -4.19 11.05 -45.64
CA HIS A 1134 -4.39 12.14 -44.69
C HIS A 1134 -4.49 11.66 -43.23
N TYR A 1135 -5.22 10.57 -42.96
CA TYR A 1135 -5.56 10.13 -41.60
C TYR A 1135 -4.75 8.92 -41.10
N CYS A 1136 -4.34 8.01 -41.96
CA CYS A 1136 -3.57 6.80 -41.59
C CYS A 1136 -2.47 6.44 -42.62
N PRO A 1137 -1.57 7.38 -42.97
CA PRO A 1137 -0.61 7.20 -44.07
C PRO A 1137 0.35 6.04 -43.88
N ALA A 1138 0.84 5.78 -42.66
CA ALA A 1138 1.79 4.70 -42.39
C ALA A 1138 1.22 3.33 -42.78
N LYS A 1139 -0.02 3.07 -42.36
CA LYS A 1139 -0.73 1.83 -42.67
C LYS A 1139 -0.98 1.66 -44.17
N TYR A 1140 -1.40 2.72 -44.85
CA TYR A 1140 -1.60 2.67 -46.29
C TYR A 1140 -0.29 2.41 -47.04
N LEU A 1141 0.80 3.10 -46.69
CA LEU A 1141 2.09 2.95 -47.35
C LEU A 1141 2.72 1.56 -47.17
N LYS A 1142 2.43 0.87 -46.06
CA LYS A 1142 2.83 -0.55 -45.88
C LYS A 1142 2.08 -1.52 -46.79
N SER A 1143 0.89 -1.15 -47.25
CA SER A 1143 0.03 -2.01 -48.06
C SER A 1143 0.24 -1.86 -49.57
N VAL A 1144 0.89 -0.79 -50.03
CA VAL A 1144 1.09 -0.55 -51.47
C VAL A 1144 2.25 -1.39 -52.02
N SER A 1145 2.13 -1.79 -53.28
CA SER A 1145 3.18 -2.55 -53.98
C SER A 1145 4.42 -1.71 -54.31
N SER A 1146 4.29 -0.38 -54.36
CA SER A 1146 5.37 0.55 -54.69
C SER A 1146 5.19 1.88 -53.97
N VAL A 1147 6.03 2.14 -52.97
CA VAL A 1147 6.07 3.40 -52.23
C VAL A 1147 6.48 4.58 -53.12
N ASN A 1148 7.32 4.32 -54.14
CA ASN A 1148 7.77 5.34 -55.11
C ASN A 1148 6.63 5.87 -55.99
N ASP A 1149 5.67 5.03 -56.37
CA ASP A 1149 4.53 5.47 -57.20
C ASP A 1149 3.64 6.44 -56.40
N VAL A 1150 3.38 6.12 -55.13
CA VAL A 1150 2.66 7.01 -54.21
C VAL A 1150 3.44 8.31 -54.00
N ALA A 1151 4.76 8.22 -53.82
CA ALA A 1151 5.61 9.40 -53.66
C ALA A 1151 5.53 10.32 -54.90
N LYS A 1152 5.61 9.76 -56.12
CA LYS A 1152 5.50 10.50 -57.39
C LYS A 1152 4.18 11.24 -57.54
N GLU A 1153 3.08 10.67 -57.04
CA GLU A 1153 1.80 11.37 -57.01
C GLU A 1153 1.78 12.48 -55.95
N LEU A 1154 2.35 12.24 -54.77
CA LEU A 1154 2.41 13.25 -53.70
C LEU A 1154 3.30 14.45 -54.02
N SER A 1155 4.36 14.30 -54.82
CA SER A 1155 5.21 15.44 -55.23
C SER A 1155 4.47 16.43 -56.11
N LYS A 1156 3.45 15.97 -56.85
CA LYS A 1156 2.58 16.83 -57.67
C LYS A 1156 1.56 17.62 -56.84
N ARG A 1157 1.40 17.31 -55.54
CA ARG A 1157 0.34 17.87 -54.66
C ARG A 1157 0.80 19.02 -53.75
N GLY A 1158 2.03 19.53 -53.94
CA GLY A 1158 2.59 20.65 -53.17
C GLY A 1158 2.42 20.48 -51.65
N LYS A 1159 2.12 21.55 -50.90
CA LYS A 1159 2.00 21.52 -49.42
C LYS A 1159 0.89 20.62 -48.83
N SER A 1160 0.13 19.88 -49.64
CA SER A 1160 -0.89 18.93 -49.19
C SER A 1160 -0.29 17.63 -48.67
N PHE A 1161 -1.06 16.87 -47.88
CA PHE A 1161 -0.68 15.55 -47.34
C PHE A 1161 0.67 15.55 -46.60
N LYS A 1162 0.91 16.60 -45.81
CA LYS A 1162 2.15 16.77 -45.02
C LYS A 1162 2.51 15.51 -44.22
N ARG A 1163 1.53 14.87 -43.58
CA ARG A 1163 1.72 13.63 -42.81
C ARG A 1163 2.24 12.47 -43.63
N ALA A 1164 1.67 12.22 -44.81
CA ALA A 1164 2.17 11.16 -45.70
C ALA A 1164 3.62 11.42 -46.12
N LYS A 1165 3.96 12.68 -46.43
CA LYS A 1165 5.33 13.07 -46.76
C LYS A 1165 6.28 12.87 -45.57
N GLN A 1166 5.83 13.20 -44.36
CA GLN A 1166 6.59 12.94 -43.13
C GLN A 1166 6.84 11.44 -42.91
N VAL A 1167 5.83 10.57 -43.07
CA VAL A 1167 6.04 9.09 -43.03
C VAL A 1167 7.08 8.65 -44.05
N LEU A 1168 6.96 9.14 -45.29
CA LEU A 1168 7.86 8.76 -46.38
C LEU A 1168 9.31 9.14 -46.08
N LEU A 1169 9.55 10.35 -45.56
CA LEU A 1169 10.89 10.78 -45.16
C LEU A 1169 11.39 10.00 -43.92
N ASN A 1170 10.51 9.68 -42.96
CA ASN A 1170 10.91 8.96 -41.76
C ASN A 1170 11.27 7.49 -42.00
N ALA A 1171 10.36 6.74 -42.63
CA ALA A 1171 10.46 5.28 -42.74
C ALA A 1171 11.02 4.81 -44.08
N TYR A 1172 10.96 5.63 -45.13
CA TYR A 1172 11.21 5.19 -46.52
C TYR A 1172 12.26 6.02 -47.27
N ALA A 1173 12.98 6.96 -46.62
CA ALA A 1173 13.92 7.85 -47.31
C ALA A 1173 14.95 7.14 -48.21
N ASP A 1174 15.40 5.95 -47.82
CA ASP A 1174 16.36 5.17 -48.61
C ASP A 1174 15.74 4.53 -49.85
N SER A 1175 14.46 4.20 -49.79
CA SER A 1175 13.70 3.59 -50.88
C SER A 1175 13.18 4.62 -51.89
N LEU A 1176 13.19 5.91 -51.56
CA LEU A 1176 12.74 6.98 -52.44
C LEU A 1176 13.76 7.30 -53.54
N GLU A 1177 13.28 7.63 -54.73
CA GLU A 1177 14.12 8.15 -55.81
C GLU A 1177 14.78 9.50 -55.39
N PRO A 1178 16.05 9.77 -55.74
CA PRO A 1178 16.79 10.94 -55.23
C PRO A 1178 16.15 12.31 -55.51
N ASP A 1179 15.44 12.43 -56.63
CA ASP A 1179 14.72 13.65 -57.06
C ASP A 1179 13.43 13.90 -56.26
N MET A 1180 12.97 12.93 -55.46
CA MET A 1180 11.74 13.02 -54.66
C MET A 1180 11.96 13.59 -53.25
N LEU A 1181 13.19 13.57 -52.75
CA LEU A 1181 13.50 14.03 -51.38
C LEU A 1181 13.40 15.56 -51.24
N GLN A 1182 13.97 16.30 -52.19
CA GLN A 1182 13.98 17.76 -52.13
C GLN A 1182 12.56 18.38 -52.17
N PRO A 1183 11.66 17.99 -53.10
CA PRO A 1183 10.30 18.51 -53.12
C PRO A 1183 9.53 18.27 -51.81
N PHE A 1184 9.73 17.13 -51.16
CA PHE A 1184 9.08 16.85 -49.88
C PHE A 1184 9.63 17.69 -48.74
N ILE A 1185 10.94 17.90 -48.67
CA ILE A 1185 11.57 18.80 -47.70
C ILE A 1185 11.09 20.24 -47.91
N ASP A 1186 10.97 20.68 -49.15
CA ASP A 1186 10.53 22.04 -49.50
C ASP A 1186 9.06 22.30 -49.07
N ASP A 1187 8.20 21.28 -49.17
CA ASP A 1187 6.79 21.35 -48.77
C ASP A 1187 6.56 21.34 -47.24
N LEU A 1188 7.53 20.87 -46.46
CA LEU A 1188 7.43 20.69 -45.01
C LEU A 1188 8.19 21.76 -44.23
N GLN A 1189 7.60 22.34 -43.19
CA GLN A 1189 8.34 23.23 -42.27
C GLN A 1189 9.19 22.42 -41.27
N TYR A 1190 8.69 21.25 -40.89
CA TYR A 1190 9.31 20.33 -39.95
C TYR A 1190 9.62 19.01 -40.67
N VAL A 1191 10.90 18.64 -40.71
CA VAL A 1191 11.40 17.43 -41.39
C VAL A 1191 11.77 16.38 -40.33
N PRO A 1192 11.22 15.16 -40.40
CA PRO A 1192 11.42 14.17 -39.35
C PRO A 1192 12.84 13.61 -39.33
N TYR A 1193 13.31 13.20 -38.16
CA TYR A 1193 14.37 12.20 -38.10
C TYR A 1193 13.89 10.89 -38.71
N ALA A 1194 14.76 10.24 -39.49
CA ALA A 1194 14.53 8.94 -40.06
C ALA A 1194 14.80 7.83 -39.06
N VAL A 1195 14.24 6.64 -39.33
CA VAL A 1195 14.37 5.46 -38.47
C VAL A 1195 15.83 4.98 -38.37
N THR A 1196 16.65 5.28 -39.37
CA THR A 1196 18.08 4.89 -39.38
C THR A 1196 19.00 6.07 -39.63
N GLU A 1197 20.22 5.98 -39.09
CA GLU A 1197 21.26 7.00 -39.26
C GLU A 1197 21.66 7.22 -40.73
N ALA A 1198 21.68 6.15 -41.53
CA ALA A 1198 21.97 6.25 -42.97
C ALA A 1198 20.91 7.08 -43.72
N GLN A 1199 19.63 6.87 -43.40
CA GLN A 1199 18.53 7.67 -43.93
C GLN A 1199 18.64 9.13 -43.47
N ASN A 1200 18.98 9.37 -42.19
CA ASN A 1200 19.18 10.72 -41.66
C ASN A 1200 20.25 11.49 -42.43
N GLN A 1201 21.42 10.88 -42.65
CA GLN A 1201 22.50 11.50 -43.43
C GLN A 1201 22.08 11.84 -44.86
N ARG A 1202 21.18 11.03 -45.44
CA ARG A 1202 20.63 11.30 -46.77
C ARG A 1202 19.66 12.48 -46.77
N LEU A 1203 18.81 12.58 -45.75
CA LEU A 1203 17.92 13.74 -45.54
C LEU A 1203 18.71 15.02 -45.27
N ASP A 1204 19.76 14.96 -44.44
CA ASP A 1204 20.60 16.12 -44.10
C ASP A 1204 21.32 16.70 -45.32
N LYS A 1205 21.73 15.87 -46.27
CA LYS A 1205 22.32 16.33 -47.55
C LYS A 1205 21.36 17.15 -48.40
N CYS A 1206 20.05 16.92 -48.28
CA CYS A 1206 18.99 17.65 -49.00
C CYS A 1206 18.45 18.84 -48.19
N LEU A 1207 18.76 18.92 -46.89
CA LEU A 1207 18.30 19.97 -46.00
C LEU A 1207 19.21 21.20 -46.11
N THR A 1208 18.99 22.00 -47.15
CA THR A 1208 19.83 23.18 -47.49
C THR A 1208 19.27 24.51 -46.99
N ASP A 1209 17.99 24.54 -46.58
CA ASP A 1209 17.30 25.73 -46.07
C ASP A 1209 17.41 25.79 -44.53
N PRO A 1210 18.13 26.77 -43.96
CA PRO A 1210 18.30 26.93 -42.52
C PRO A 1210 17.00 27.29 -41.77
N GLY A 1211 15.92 27.65 -42.48
CA GLY A 1211 14.59 27.86 -41.88
C GLY A 1211 13.81 26.58 -41.58
N LYS A 1212 14.26 25.42 -42.06
CA LYS A 1212 13.64 24.10 -41.82
C LYS A 1212 14.10 23.53 -40.50
N LYS A 1213 13.16 23.04 -39.68
CA LYS A 1213 13.48 22.41 -38.40
C LYS A 1213 13.47 20.89 -38.53
N ARG A 1214 14.49 20.23 -37.98
CA ARG A 1214 14.47 18.78 -37.74
C ARG A 1214 13.59 18.51 -36.51
N TYR A 1215 12.86 17.39 -36.49
CA TYR A 1215 12.08 17.01 -35.32
C TYR A 1215 12.09 15.49 -35.10
N ASP A 1216 12.08 15.10 -33.83
CA ASP A 1216 11.88 13.71 -33.43
C ASP A 1216 10.39 13.44 -33.35
N ILE A 1217 9.93 12.50 -34.17
CA ILE A 1217 8.53 12.09 -34.25
C ILE A 1217 8.04 11.54 -32.91
N GLN A 1218 8.96 11.06 -32.07
CA GLN A 1218 8.62 10.50 -30.77
C GLN A 1218 8.70 11.50 -29.61
N LYS A 1219 9.20 12.74 -29.78
CA LYS A 1219 9.58 13.58 -28.61
C LYS A 1219 9.13 15.04 -28.54
N GLU A 1220 8.52 15.68 -29.54
CA GLU A 1220 8.03 17.06 -29.34
C GLU A 1220 6.95 17.56 -30.33
N ILE A 1221 5.79 17.99 -29.80
CA ILE A 1221 5.06 19.19 -30.24
C ILE A 1221 4.87 20.12 -29.03
N LEU A 1222 5.98 20.54 -28.41
CA LEU A 1222 6.00 21.76 -27.60
C LEU A 1222 6.31 22.93 -28.55
N TYR A 1223 5.43 23.91 -28.60
CA TYR A 1223 5.50 25.15 -29.42
C TYR A 1223 5.17 25.04 -30.91
N ILE A 1224 3.87 25.11 -31.23
CA ILE A 1224 3.35 25.95 -32.32
C ILE A 1224 2.22 26.82 -31.78
#